data_AF-I1HWN2-F1
#
_entry.id   AF-I1HWN2-F1
#
_cell.length_a   1.000
_cell.length_b   1.000
_cell.length_c   1.000
_cell.angle_alpha   90.00
_cell.angle_beta   90.00
_cell.angle_gamma   90.00
#
_symmetry.space_group_name_H-M   'P 1'
#
loop_
_entity.id
_entity.type
_entity.pdbx_description
1 polymer ?
#
loop_
_entity_poly.entity_id
_entity_poly.type
_entity_poly.pdbx_seq_one_letter_code
_entity_poly.pdbx_strand_id
1 'polypeptide(L)'
;MSTPAASLPPPSSSSAAAPLPDLLESATFAPPAPPPPPPTPSAILSAWSHLRSPPAPSSTLAALETLHLHHRSLRLSSAHLELLLPLLPLHPRLVAPLLAASPPHLLRAAALPLASLPLSPRLLLLGALAGAKSSQNPTTSSTAATSGSSAKENLGGGEHDADDPVAAVSVILENMEQGSESCNDFDHLALAGIGYALANADELQFGRIIGSLVRVCGRIGNLGVGVRVFKLVEWLVLGFVESRRMRKVQVLLELISPEKCESQGYVLFPVVMAACGALRALRVAAVRHRLDFAPRLKEAPERTVRFAAARATVEGRGDDDLRRVLIQCVALGLARCGQVAFDESVLQCVCMALLEELIPLPHLLRMSVKSSDGSSAELVKNQVKQHQDSVLFKEAAPVTTLLCSQYTFADEKVRNHVETCVCEYAQELYCHLRAAVLLHQAKQKDLLAEIDKIAEAAFLMVVVFAAQVTKKRLDANSSGGFQPEVAVRILVAFSCVEHLRRMRLPEYTEAIQCAVVVNQENAAASALFIESMPSCAELTSKPDLLTLDGTRYIWYRDEVQTSRILFYLRVAPTCINLIPAHIIRDKLAPVMFLYIQHPSDKVTRAAHSLMVSFLSSGNDTEQDDQDALKEQLAFDYVRKSLEAYPGVTPFEGLASGITALVRHLPAKSPAILFCVHSLVVKAKDLCNTSMVQDRSLWRSWEDSTEPCKKISDLLLRLIFLVDIQSFSYLLKELAEFVTWLPKEGQDVLLDDMHTHVAESDDVVRKPVLVSWLQSLSYISSLATVHESNNKAGNAHSAGGVELSLNRTVARL
;
A
#
# COMPACT_ATOMS: atom_id res chain seq x y z
N MET A 1 28.96 -11.45 -7.69
CA MET A 1 28.48 -12.84 -7.50
C MET A 1 27.10 -12.94 -8.13
N SER A 2 26.99 -13.79 -9.15
CA SER A 2 25.80 -13.98 -9.99
C SER A 2 24.70 -14.75 -9.25
N THR A 3 23.59 -14.08 -8.95
CA THR A 3 22.35 -14.71 -8.47
C THR A 3 21.56 -15.28 -9.64
N PRO A 4 20.88 -16.44 -9.49
CA PRO A 4 20.27 -17.16 -10.59
C PRO A 4 18.93 -16.53 -10.98
N ALA A 5 18.69 -16.46 -12.29
CA ALA A 5 17.39 -16.10 -12.86
C ALA A 5 16.31 -17.06 -12.37
N ALA A 6 15.25 -16.52 -11.76
CA ALA A 6 14.05 -17.27 -11.43
C ALA A 6 13.48 -17.90 -12.71
N SER A 7 13.52 -19.23 -12.77
CA SER A 7 13.00 -20.03 -13.87
C SER A 7 11.49 -19.82 -14.02
N LEU A 8 11.09 -19.20 -15.13
CA LEU A 8 9.71 -19.24 -15.62
C LEU A 8 9.24 -20.71 -15.73
N PRO A 9 7.99 -21.03 -15.35
CA PRO A 9 7.45 -22.38 -15.55
C PRO A 9 7.47 -22.73 -17.04
N PRO A 10 7.69 -24.02 -17.39
CA PRO A 10 7.80 -24.42 -18.79
C PRO A 10 6.48 -24.19 -19.53
N PRO A 11 6.50 -23.78 -20.81
CA PRO A 11 5.29 -23.64 -21.60
C PRO A 11 4.67 -25.03 -21.81
N SER A 12 3.46 -25.21 -21.30
CA SER A 12 2.66 -26.40 -21.57
C SER A 12 2.50 -26.58 -23.08
N SER A 13 2.98 -27.72 -23.57
CA SER A 13 2.84 -28.19 -24.94
C SER A 13 1.37 -28.28 -25.37
N SER A 14 1.06 -27.72 -26.55
CA SER A 14 -0.16 -27.89 -27.34
C SER A 14 -1.51 -27.69 -26.61
N SER A 15 -1.94 -26.44 -26.43
CA SER A 15 -3.37 -26.12 -26.36
C SER A 15 -3.72 -25.22 -27.55
N ALA A 16 -4.71 -25.63 -28.35
CA ALA A 16 -5.31 -24.77 -29.37
C ALA A 16 -5.63 -23.40 -28.76
N ALA A 17 -5.21 -22.31 -29.40
CA ALA A 17 -5.50 -20.96 -28.93
C ALA A 17 -7.02 -20.82 -28.74
N ALA A 18 -7.45 -20.31 -27.58
CA ALA A 18 -8.87 -20.05 -27.32
C ALA A 18 -9.46 -19.19 -28.44
N PRO A 19 -10.69 -19.46 -28.90
CA PRO A 19 -11.28 -18.68 -29.98
C PRO A 19 -11.46 -17.22 -29.56
N LEU A 20 -11.32 -16.29 -30.52
CA LEU A 20 -11.25 -14.86 -30.27
C LEU A 20 -12.42 -14.28 -29.45
N PRO A 21 -13.70 -14.72 -29.63
CA PRO A 21 -14.81 -14.29 -28.79
C PRO A 21 -14.58 -14.53 -27.29
N ASP A 22 -14.04 -15.69 -26.93
CA ASP A 22 -13.76 -16.07 -25.54
C ASP A 22 -12.64 -15.21 -24.94
N LEU A 23 -11.63 -14.88 -25.75
CA LEU A 23 -10.52 -14.02 -25.31
C LEU A 23 -11.02 -12.61 -24.95
N LEU A 24 -11.98 -12.09 -25.71
CA LEU A 24 -12.53 -10.73 -25.61
C LEU A 24 -13.71 -10.60 -24.65
N GLU A 25 -14.32 -11.72 -24.22
CA GLU A 25 -15.46 -11.75 -23.29
C GLU A 25 -15.15 -10.96 -22.01
N SER A 26 -14.03 -11.28 -21.37
CA SER A 26 -13.55 -10.57 -20.19
C SER A 26 -12.99 -9.19 -20.55
N ALA A 27 -13.53 -8.14 -19.92
CA ALA A 27 -13.01 -6.77 -19.96
C ALA A 27 -11.77 -6.55 -19.07
N THR A 28 -11.16 -7.63 -18.57
CA THR A 28 -9.95 -7.59 -17.72
C THR A 28 -8.84 -8.44 -18.34
N PHE A 29 -7.60 -8.32 -17.86
CA PHE A 29 -6.49 -9.18 -18.30
C PHE A 29 -6.50 -10.58 -17.69
N ALA A 30 -7.55 -10.93 -16.93
CA ALA A 30 -7.71 -12.29 -16.43
C ALA A 30 -7.78 -13.30 -17.59
N PRO A 31 -7.20 -14.49 -17.44
CA PRO A 31 -7.37 -15.56 -18.41
C PRO A 31 -8.87 -15.87 -18.60
N PRO A 32 -9.27 -16.36 -19.79
CA PRO A 32 -10.65 -16.78 -20.02
C PRO A 32 -11.06 -17.82 -18.97
N ALA A 33 -12.32 -17.78 -18.55
CA ALA A 33 -12.84 -18.72 -17.55
C ALA A 33 -12.53 -20.16 -17.98
N PRO A 34 -12.12 -21.03 -17.02
CA PRO A 34 -11.88 -22.43 -17.33
C PRO A 34 -13.12 -23.00 -18.01
N PRO A 35 -12.95 -23.84 -19.05
CA PRO A 35 -14.09 -24.43 -19.72
C PRO A 35 -14.97 -25.16 -18.68
N PRO A 36 -16.31 -25.07 -18.79
CA PRO A 36 -17.19 -25.81 -17.90
C PRO A 36 -16.84 -27.30 -17.92
N PRO A 37 -17.16 -28.06 -16.85
CA PRO A 37 -16.90 -29.49 -16.80
C PRO A 37 -17.41 -30.18 -18.07
N PRO A 38 -16.70 -31.23 -18.56
CA PRO A 38 -17.03 -31.86 -19.83
C PRO A 38 -18.52 -32.25 -19.82
N PRO A 39 -19.28 -31.82 -20.85
CA PRO A 39 -20.72 -32.03 -20.87
C PRO A 39 -21.03 -33.53 -20.80
N THR A 40 -22.06 -33.90 -20.04
CA THR A 40 -22.62 -35.24 -20.19
C THR A 40 -23.16 -35.36 -21.61
N PRO A 41 -22.79 -36.39 -22.39
CA PRO A 41 -23.27 -36.56 -23.76
C PRO A 41 -24.80 -36.54 -23.85
N SER A 42 -25.47 -37.02 -22.80
CA SER A 42 -26.92 -36.95 -22.64
C SER A 42 -27.47 -35.53 -22.62
N ALA A 43 -26.79 -34.57 -21.97
CA ALA A 43 -27.23 -33.18 -21.92
C ALA A 43 -27.17 -32.52 -23.30
N ILE A 44 -26.08 -32.69 -24.05
CA ILE A 44 -25.95 -32.16 -25.42
C ILE A 44 -26.98 -32.80 -26.35
N LEU A 45 -27.14 -34.13 -26.30
CA LEU A 45 -28.12 -34.83 -27.13
C LEU A 45 -29.55 -34.41 -26.80
N SER A 46 -29.86 -34.22 -25.51
CA SER A 46 -31.17 -33.73 -25.08
C SER A 46 -31.43 -32.30 -25.58
N ALA A 47 -30.42 -31.42 -25.52
CA ALA A 47 -30.53 -30.05 -26.03
C ALA A 47 -30.81 -30.04 -27.54
N TRP A 48 -30.08 -30.83 -28.34
CA TRP A 48 -30.35 -30.96 -29.78
C TRP A 48 -31.72 -31.58 -30.08
N SER A 49 -32.18 -32.54 -29.26
CA SER A 49 -33.53 -33.11 -29.42
C SER A 49 -34.64 -32.10 -29.13
N HIS A 50 -34.46 -31.26 -28.11
CA HIS A 50 -35.39 -30.18 -27.77
C HIS A 50 -35.41 -29.10 -28.86
N LEU A 51 -34.29 -28.85 -29.55
CA LEU A 51 -34.29 -27.95 -30.72
C LEU A 51 -35.03 -28.55 -31.93
N ARG A 52 -35.00 -29.88 -32.11
CA ARG A 52 -35.69 -30.57 -33.21
C ARG A 52 -37.20 -30.68 -32.98
N SER A 53 -37.62 -30.86 -31.73
CA SER A 53 -39.02 -30.93 -31.32
C SER A 53 -39.21 -30.13 -30.04
N PRO A 54 -39.43 -28.80 -30.15
CA PRO A 54 -39.53 -27.95 -28.97
C PRO A 54 -40.86 -28.16 -28.24
N PRO A 55 -40.87 -28.67 -27.00
CA PRO A 55 -42.11 -28.80 -26.23
C PRO A 55 -42.64 -27.44 -25.74
N ALA A 56 -41.76 -26.44 -25.56
CA ALA A 56 -42.10 -25.08 -25.12
C ALA A 56 -40.99 -24.07 -25.48
N PRO A 57 -41.29 -22.75 -25.66
CA PRO A 57 -40.27 -21.75 -25.97
C PRO A 57 -39.17 -21.61 -24.88
N SER A 58 -39.51 -21.81 -23.61
CA SER A 58 -38.53 -21.83 -22.50
C SER A 58 -37.53 -22.99 -22.60
N SER A 59 -37.98 -24.14 -23.11
CA SER A 59 -37.11 -25.31 -23.32
C SER A 59 -36.13 -25.11 -24.48
N THR A 60 -36.54 -24.37 -25.52
CA THR A 60 -35.67 -23.97 -26.64
C THR A 60 -34.55 -23.05 -26.15
N LEU A 61 -34.89 -22.07 -25.29
CA LEU A 61 -33.92 -21.14 -24.72
C LEU A 61 -32.92 -21.88 -23.82
N ALA A 62 -33.39 -22.73 -22.89
CA ALA A 62 -32.52 -23.53 -22.03
C ALA A 62 -31.60 -24.49 -22.82
N ALA A 63 -32.11 -25.07 -23.91
CA ALA A 63 -31.31 -25.89 -24.82
C ALA A 63 -30.21 -25.06 -25.53
N LEU A 64 -30.55 -23.84 -25.99
CA LEU A 64 -29.57 -22.92 -26.59
C LEU A 64 -28.52 -22.47 -25.58
N GLU A 65 -28.90 -22.14 -24.34
CA GLU A 65 -27.96 -21.80 -23.26
C GLU A 65 -27.00 -22.95 -22.97
N THR A 66 -27.51 -24.19 -22.91
CA THR A 66 -26.70 -25.39 -22.70
C THR A 66 -25.70 -25.60 -23.84
N LEU A 67 -26.15 -25.45 -25.10
CA LEU A 67 -25.27 -25.59 -26.27
C LEU A 67 -24.24 -24.45 -26.34
N HIS A 68 -24.65 -23.22 -26.04
CA HIS A 68 -23.77 -22.06 -26.00
C HIS A 68 -22.69 -22.21 -24.93
N LEU A 69 -23.06 -22.68 -23.73
CA LEU A 69 -22.11 -22.94 -22.64
C LEU A 69 -21.01 -23.95 -23.05
N HIS A 70 -21.37 -24.92 -23.89
CA HIS A 70 -20.47 -25.99 -24.34
C HIS A 70 -19.91 -25.81 -25.76
N HIS A 71 -20.06 -24.62 -26.37
CA HIS A 71 -19.72 -24.37 -27.77
C HIS A 71 -18.29 -24.77 -28.17
N ARG A 72 -17.32 -24.63 -27.25
CA ARG A 72 -15.90 -25.03 -27.45
C ARG A 72 -15.71 -26.52 -27.78
N SER A 73 -16.66 -27.36 -27.37
CA SER A 73 -16.62 -28.82 -27.55
C SER A 73 -17.49 -29.31 -28.72
N LEU A 74 -18.28 -28.43 -29.32
CA LEU A 74 -19.24 -28.79 -30.35
C LEU A 74 -18.58 -28.74 -31.73
N ARG A 75 -18.78 -29.81 -32.52
CA ARG A 75 -18.53 -29.80 -33.97
C ARG A 75 -19.86 -29.84 -34.69
N LEU A 76 -20.20 -28.73 -35.35
CA LEU A 76 -21.47 -28.59 -36.07
C LEU A 76 -21.40 -29.20 -37.47
N SER A 77 -22.51 -29.80 -37.90
CA SER A 77 -22.73 -30.37 -39.23
C SER A 77 -23.81 -29.57 -39.96
N SER A 78 -24.00 -29.77 -41.26
CA SER A 78 -25.03 -29.07 -42.04
C SER A 78 -26.43 -29.16 -41.41
N ALA A 79 -26.82 -30.35 -40.93
CA ALA A 79 -28.10 -30.57 -40.25
C ALA A 79 -28.25 -29.75 -38.96
N HIS A 80 -27.15 -29.48 -38.25
CA HIS A 80 -27.16 -28.60 -37.08
C HIS A 80 -27.35 -27.12 -37.49
N LEU A 81 -26.78 -26.70 -38.61
CA LEU A 81 -27.00 -25.34 -39.13
C LEU A 81 -28.46 -25.13 -39.55
N GLU A 82 -29.09 -26.10 -40.20
CA GLU A 82 -30.52 -26.03 -40.57
C GLU A 82 -31.44 -25.87 -39.36
N LEU A 83 -31.08 -26.46 -38.21
CA LEU A 83 -31.83 -26.29 -36.96
C LEU A 83 -31.58 -24.92 -36.30
N LEU A 84 -30.38 -24.35 -36.45
CA LEU A 84 -29.99 -23.09 -35.81
C LEU A 84 -30.43 -21.85 -36.62
N LEU A 85 -30.44 -21.93 -37.95
CA LEU A 85 -30.76 -20.81 -38.85
C LEU A 85 -32.13 -20.16 -38.56
N PRO A 86 -33.23 -20.92 -38.36
CA PRO A 86 -34.54 -20.34 -38.02
C PRO A 86 -34.56 -19.65 -36.64
N LEU A 87 -33.67 -20.05 -35.73
CA LEU A 87 -33.56 -19.50 -34.38
C LEU A 87 -32.66 -18.26 -34.31
N LEU A 88 -31.86 -18.00 -35.35
CA LEU A 88 -30.94 -16.87 -35.40
C LEU A 88 -31.64 -15.50 -35.26
N PRO A 89 -32.79 -15.22 -35.88
CA PRO A 89 -33.51 -13.96 -35.66
C PRO A 89 -34.10 -13.83 -34.25
N LEU A 90 -34.40 -14.95 -33.59
CA LEU A 90 -35.05 -15.00 -32.27
C LEU A 90 -34.05 -14.89 -31.12
N HIS A 91 -32.91 -15.57 -31.23
CA HIS A 91 -31.85 -15.59 -30.21
C HIS A 91 -30.46 -15.32 -30.83
N PRO A 92 -30.25 -14.15 -31.46
CA PRO A 92 -29.08 -13.90 -32.29
C PRO A 92 -27.76 -13.96 -31.52
N ARG A 93 -27.75 -13.57 -30.24
CA ARG A 93 -26.55 -13.60 -29.38
C ARG A 93 -26.14 -15.00 -28.92
N LEU A 94 -27.07 -15.95 -28.84
CA LEU A 94 -26.76 -17.35 -28.48
C LEU A 94 -26.39 -18.17 -29.71
N VAL A 95 -27.08 -17.92 -30.83
CA VAL A 95 -26.93 -18.69 -32.07
C VAL A 95 -25.74 -18.23 -32.91
N ALA A 96 -25.45 -16.93 -33.01
CA ALA A 96 -24.34 -16.44 -33.84
C ALA A 96 -22.96 -16.97 -33.40
N PRO A 97 -22.62 -17.08 -32.10
CA PRO A 97 -21.36 -17.70 -31.67
C PRO A 97 -21.27 -19.19 -32.01
N LEU A 98 -22.38 -19.92 -31.92
CA LEU A 98 -22.45 -21.33 -32.32
C LEU A 98 -22.19 -21.46 -33.83
N LEU A 99 -22.86 -20.63 -34.65
CA LEU A 99 -22.64 -20.62 -36.09
C LEU A 99 -21.22 -20.19 -36.45
N ALA A 100 -20.65 -19.17 -35.81
CA ALA A 100 -19.28 -18.70 -36.05
C ALA A 100 -18.20 -19.74 -35.72
N ALA A 101 -18.49 -20.68 -34.81
CA ALA A 101 -17.62 -21.82 -34.51
C ALA A 101 -17.71 -22.95 -35.56
N SER A 102 -18.67 -22.88 -36.49
CA SER A 102 -18.83 -23.89 -37.55
C SER A 102 -17.77 -23.76 -38.65
N PRO A 103 -17.47 -24.85 -39.38
CA PRO A 103 -16.56 -24.79 -40.51
C PRO A 103 -16.98 -23.74 -41.56
N PRO A 104 -16.05 -22.92 -42.07
CA PRO A 104 -16.40 -21.75 -42.90
C PRO A 104 -17.16 -22.09 -44.20
N HIS A 105 -16.93 -23.29 -44.75
CA HIS A 105 -17.60 -23.76 -45.96
C HIS A 105 -19.08 -24.09 -45.74
N LEU A 106 -19.46 -24.56 -44.54
CA LEU A 106 -20.87 -24.80 -44.19
C LEU A 106 -21.61 -23.49 -43.95
N LEU A 107 -20.92 -22.52 -43.34
CA LEU A 107 -21.44 -21.20 -43.04
C LEU A 107 -21.75 -20.40 -44.32
N ARG A 108 -20.92 -20.55 -45.36
CA ARG A 108 -21.15 -19.91 -46.67
C ARG A 108 -22.31 -20.54 -47.46
N ALA A 109 -22.57 -21.83 -47.27
CA ALA A 109 -23.69 -22.52 -47.90
C ALA A 109 -25.04 -22.14 -47.25
N ALA A 110 -25.01 -21.61 -46.01
CA ALA A 110 -26.18 -21.13 -45.32
C ALA A 110 -26.56 -19.72 -45.80
N ALA A 111 -27.77 -19.56 -46.35
CA ALA A 111 -28.33 -18.24 -46.67
C ALA A 111 -28.69 -17.49 -45.37
N LEU A 112 -27.79 -16.61 -44.92
CA LEU A 112 -27.92 -15.88 -43.66
C LEU A 112 -28.65 -14.53 -43.86
N PRO A 113 -29.65 -14.19 -43.04
CA PRO A 113 -30.36 -12.91 -43.11
C PRO A 113 -29.56 -11.81 -42.38
N LEU A 114 -28.35 -11.49 -42.84
CA LEU A 114 -27.41 -10.62 -42.11
C LEU A 114 -27.92 -9.18 -41.89
N ALA A 115 -28.70 -8.62 -42.81
CA ALA A 115 -29.15 -7.24 -42.75
C ALA A 115 -30.18 -6.97 -41.63
N SER A 116 -30.90 -7.99 -41.17
CA SER A 116 -31.92 -7.87 -40.10
C SER A 116 -31.39 -8.20 -38.71
N LEU A 117 -30.11 -8.59 -38.58
CA LEU A 117 -29.51 -8.96 -37.31
C LEU A 117 -29.00 -7.74 -36.53
N PRO A 118 -28.99 -7.81 -35.18
CA PRO A 118 -28.30 -6.84 -34.34
C PRO A 118 -26.81 -6.76 -34.69
N LEU A 119 -26.20 -5.60 -34.42
CA LEU A 119 -24.85 -5.25 -34.84
C LEU A 119 -23.79 -6.32 -34.51
N SER A 120 -23.75 -6.78 -33.26
CA SER A 120 -22.72 -7.72 -32.78
C SER A 120 -22.81 -9.11 -33.41
N PRO A 121 -23.97 -9.79 -33.41
CA PRO A 121 -24.20 -11.00 -34.20
C PRO A 121 -23.90 -10.86 -35.69
N ARG A 122 -24.28 -9.72 -36.30
CA ARG A 122 -24.04 -9.43 -37.72
C ARG A 122 -22.54 -9.34 -38.02
N LEU A 123 -21.79 -8.56 -37.26
CA LEU A 123 -20.34 -8.41 -37.39
C LEU A 123 -19.60 -9.72 -37.14
N LEU A 124 -20.03 -10.51 -36.14
CA LEU A 124 -19.43 -11.81 -35.84
C LEU A 124 -19.57 -12.79 -37.01
N LEU A 125 -20.75 -12.89 -37.59
CA LEU A 125 -21.02 -13.77 -38.73
C LEU A 125 -20.30 -13.30 -40.01
N LEU A 126 -20.27 -11.99 -40.29
CA LEU A 126 -19.48 -11.43 -41.38
C LEU A 126 -17.99 -11.75 -41.22
N GLY A 127 -17.44 -11.59 -40.02
CA GLY A 127 -16.07 -11.96 -39.71
C GLY A 127 -15.78 -13.45 -39.94
N ALA A 128 -16.68 -14.33 -39.51
CA ALA A 128 -16.56 -15.77 -39.74
C ALA A 128 -16.59 -16.13 -41.24
N LEU A 129 -17.45 -15.46 -42.02
CA LEU A 129 -17.54 -15.61 -43.49
C LEU A 129 -16.26 -15.15 -44.20
N ALA A 130 -15.60 -14.10 -43.70
CA ALA A 130 -14.32 -13.63 -44.26
C ALA A 130 -13.21 -14.70 -44.21
N GLY A 131 -13.21 -15.53 -43.16
CA GLY A 131 -12.28 -16.68 -43.05
C GLY A 131 -12.50 -17.76 -44.11
N ALA A 132 -13.73 -17.91 -44.63
CA ALA A 132 -14.07 -18.91 -45.65
C ALA A 132 -13.43 -18.64 -47.01
N LYS A 133 -13.19 -17.36 -47.34
CA LYS A 133 -12.66 -16.92 -48.63
C LYS A 133 -11.17 -17.28 -48.80
N SER A 134 -10.40 -17.33 -47.71
CA SER A 134 -8.96 -17.64 -47.71
C SER A 134 -8.62 -19.12 -47.95
N SER A 135 -9.60 -20.04 -47.90
CA SER A 135 -9.36 -21.49 -48.03
C SER A 135 -9.34 -21.99 -49.49
N GLN A 136 -9.60 -21.13 -50.48
CA GLN A 136 -9.51 -21.50 -51.89
C GLN A 136 -8.12 -21.15 -52.45
N ASN A 137 -7.32 -22.18 -52.72
CA ASN A 137 -6.28 -22.06 -53.74
C ASN A 137 -6.94 -21.86 -55.11
N PRO A 138 -6.41 -20.97 -55.98
CA PRO A 138 -6.97 -20.73 -57.30
C PRO A 138 -6.50 -21.82 -58.27
N THR A 139 -7.04 -23.02 -58.17
CA THR A 139 -6.88 -24.05 -59.20
C THR A 139 -8.12 -24.93 -59.22
N THR A 140 -9.16 -24.49 -59.92
CA THR A 140 -9.99 -25.31 -60.82
C THR A 140 -10.96 -24.37 -61.51
N SER A 141 -10.53 -23.85 -62.65
CA SER A 141 -11.45 -23.39 -63.69
C SER A 141 -12.10 -24.59 -64.37
N SER A 142 -13.28 -24.35 -64.95
CA SER A 142 -14.06 -25.26 -65.82
C SER A 142 -14.86 -26.33 -65.04
N THR A 143 -16.13 -26.62 -65.30
CA THR A 143 -17.10 -26.32 -66.36
C THR A 143 -18.49 -26.66 -65.81
N ALA A 144 -19.52 -25.87 -66.11
CA ALA A 144 -20.90 -26.33 -66.39
C ALA A 144 -21.78 -25.10 -66.63
N ALA A 145 -21.81 -24.66 -67.88
CA ALA A 145 -22.84 -23.78 -68.41
C ALA A 145 -24.07 -24.62 -68.78
N THR A 146 -25.26 -24.20 -68.37
CA THR A 146 -26.52 -24.43 -69.11
C THR A 146 -27.55 -23.35 -68.74
N SER A 147 -27.61 -22.32 -69.60
CA SER A 147 -28.76 -21.74 -70.30
C SER A 147 -30.13 -21.51 -69.61
N GLY A 148 -30.59 -20.25 -69.71
CA GLY A 148 -32.00 -19.81 -69.76
C GLY A 148 -32.19 -18.35 -69.27
N SER A 149 -31.89 -17.32 -70.08
CA SER A 149 -32.84 -16.39 -70.75
C SER A 149 -33.95 -15.80 -69.82
N SER A 150 -34.21 -14.50 -69.66
CA SER A 150 -33.95 -13.28 -70.46
C SER A 150 -34.31 -11.99 -69.67
N ALA A 151 -33.57 -10.91 -69.97
CA ALA A 151 -33.96 -9.48 -70.04
C ALA A 151 -34.39 -8.68 -68.78
N LYS A 152 -33.51 -7.76 -68.35
CA LYS A 152 -33.78 -6.30 -68.41
C LYS A 152 -32.52 -5.45 -68.24
N GLU A 153 -32.57 -4.28 -68.87
CA GLU A 153 -31.50 -3.35 -69.21
C GLU A 153 -30.87 -2.58 -68.05
N ASN A 154 -29.55 -2.40 -68.18
CA ASN A 154 -28.70 -1.25 -67.80
C ASN A 154 -29.27 -0.16 -66.87
N LEU A 155 -28.70 -0.10 -65.66
CA LEU A 155 -28.23 1.14 -65.03
C LEU A 155 -26.85 0.85 -64.41
N GLY A 156 -25.84 1.59 -64.87
CA GLY A 156 -24.45 1.43 -64.41
C GLY A 156 -24.25 2.01 -63.01
N GLY A 157 -23.47 1.29 -62.19
CA GLY A 157 -22.90 1.81 -60.95
C GLY A 157 -22.74 0.78 -59.83
N GLY A 158 -21.80 -0.15 -59.96
CA GLY A 158 -21.06 -0.71 -58.80
C GLY A 158 -21.79 -1.66 -57.83
N GLU A 159 -22.45 -2.72 -58.31
CA GLU A 159 -22.97 -3.81 -57.45
C GLU A 159 -21.93 -4.92 -57.12
N HIS A 160 -20.62 -4.61 -57.18
CA HIS A 160 -19.58 -5.61 -56.90
C HIS A 160 -19.07 -5.65 -55.44
N ASP A 161 -19.43 -4.68 -54.59
CA ASP A 161 -18.91 -4.59 -53.21
C ASP A 161 -19.78 -5.29 -52.15
N ALA A 162 -21.02 -5.67 -52.45
CA ALA A 162 -21.96 -6.24 -51.46
C ALA A 162 -21.68 -7.71 -51.09
N ASP A 163 -20.90 -8.44 -51.90
CA ASP A 163 -20.61 -9.87 -51.71
C ASP A 163 -19.32 -10.14 -50.91
N ASP A 164 -18.52 -9.11 -50.60
CA ASP A 164 -17.28 -9.28 -49.83
C ASP A 164 -17.51 -9.03 -48.32
N PRO A 165 -17.45 -10.06 -47.46
CA PRO A 165 -17.72 -9.90 -46.04
C PRO A 165 -16.74 -8.93 -45.35
N VAL A 166 -15.50 -8.80 -45.85
CA VAL A 166 -14.53 -7.83 -45.31
C VAL A 166 -14.91 -6.40 -45.67
N ALA A 167 -15.32 -6.14 -46.91
CA ALA A 167 -15.81 -4.84 -47.35
C ALA A 167 -17.08 -4.43 -46.60
N ALA A 168 -18.01 -5.37 -46.40
CA ALA A 168 -19.22 -5.15 -45.61
C ALA A 168 -18.93 -4.71 -44.16
N VAL A 169 -17.91 -5.33 -43.51
CA VAL A 169 -17.46 -4.89 -42.16
C VAL A 169 -16.86 -3.48 -42.21
N SER A 170 -16.10 -3.14 -43.26
CA SER A 170 -15.56 -1.77 -43.43
C SER A 170 -16.69 -0.74 -43.54
N VAL A 171 -17.69 -0.98 -44.38
CA VAL A 171 -18.82 -0.06 -44.57
C VAL A 171 -19.63 0.11 -43.28
N ILE A 172 -19.87 -0.98 -42.53
CA ILE A 172 -20.54 -0.91 -41.22
C ILE A 172 -19.77 0.00 -40.26
N LEU A 173 -18.44 -0.17 -40.15
CA LEU A 173 -17.62 0.66 -39.28
C LEU A 173 -17.56 2.13 -39.72
N GLU A 174 -17.53 2.40 -41.02
CA GLU A 174 -17.60 3.75 -41.58
C GLU A 174 -18.96 4.41 -41.27
N ASN A 175 -20.06 3.65 -41.33
CA ASN A 175 -21.39 4.11 -40.94
C ASN A 175 -21.47 4.42 -39.44
N MET A 176 -20.93 3.55 -38.59
CA MET A 176 -20.81 3.80 -37.15
C MET A 176 -19.95 5.04 -36.86
N GLU A 177 -18.87 5.24 -37.61
CA GLU A 177 -18.05 6.43 -37.56
C GLU A 177 -18.80 7.69 -38.06
N GLN A 178 -19.77 7.58 -38.96
CA GLN A 178 -20.58 8.74 -39.36
C GLN A 178 -21.77 8.97 -38.41
N GLY A 179 -22.00 8.07 -37.46
CA GLY A 179 -23.12 8.13 -36.51
C GLY A 179 -24.45 7.68 -37.12
N SER A 180 -24.44 7.08 -38.31
CA SER A 180 -25.64 6.52 -38.95
C SER A 180 -26.06 5.17 -38.35
N GLU A 181 -25.13 4.45 -37.72
CA GLU A 181 -25.41 3.25 -36.92
C GLU A 181 -25.07 3.46 -35.43
N SER A 182 -25.88 2.89 -34.55
CA SER A 182 -25.74 3.02 -33.09
C SER A 182 -24.55 2.21 -32.55
N CYS A 183 -23.78 2.82 -31.64
CA CYS A 183 -22.69 2.14 -30.91
C CYS A 183 -23.17 1.34 -29.67
N ASN A 184 -24.47 1.37 -29.34
CA ASN A 184 -24.98 0.80 -28.07
C ASN A 184 -24.79 -0.72 -27.94
N ASP A 185 -24.70 -1.44 -29.06
CA ASP A 185 -24.51 -2.89 -29.09
C ASP A 185 -23.05 -3.33 -29.24
N PHE A 186 -22.07 -2.41 -29.28
CA PHE A 186 -20.68 -2.73 -29.56
C PHE A 186 -20.00 -3.46 -28.39
N ASP A 187 -19.98 -4.79 -28.46
CA ASP A 187 -19.48 -5.69 -27.41
C ASP A 187 -18.30 -6.56 -27.86
N HIS A 188 -18.00 -7.60 -27.08
CA HIS A 188 -16.92 -8.55 -27.37
C HIS A 188 -17.16 -9.38 -28.65
N LEU A 189 -18.41 -9.65 -29.03
CA LEU A 189 -18.76 -10.40 -30.24
C LEU A 189 -18.55 -9.55 -31.48
N ALA A 190 -18.96 -8.27 -31.45
CA ALA A 190 -18.64 -7.32 -32.53
C ALA A 190 -17.13 -7.23 -32.76
N LEU A 191 -16.34 -7.04 -31.70
CA LEU A 191 -14.88 -6.96 -31.79
C LEU A 191 -14.24 -8.25 -32.30
N ALA A 192 -14.77 -9.42 -31.92
CA ALA A 192 -14.29 -10.69 -32.45
C ALA A 192 -14.58 -10.83 -33.96
N GLY A 193 -15.76 -10.44 -34.41
CA GLY A 193 -16.12 -10.37 -35.83
C GLY A 193 -15.18 -9.48 -36.64
N ILE A 194 -14.92 -8.27 -36.14
CA ILE A 194 -13.96 -7.33 -36.74
C ILE A 194 -12.56 -7.93 -36.76
N GLY A 195 -12.14 -8.62 -35.70
CA GLY A 195 -10.85 -9.30 -35.65
C GLY A 195 -10.70 -10.41 -36.68
N TYR A 196 -11.73 -11.22 -36.90
CA TYR A 196 -11.74 -12.21 -37.96
C TYR A 196 -11.68 -11.57 -39.36
N ALA A 197 -12.37 -10.45 -39.57
CA ALA A 197 -12.27 -9.70 -40.82
C ALA A 197 -10.85 -9.14 -41.03
N LEU A 198 -10.25 -8.51 -40.02
CA LEU A 198 -8.88 -7.96 -40.05
C LEU A 198 -7.81 -9.03 -40.34
N ALA A 199 -7.96 -10.22 -39.77
CA ALA A 199 -7.05 -11.33 -40.03
C ALA A 199 -6.99 -11.69 -41.54
N ASN A 200 -8.13 -11.60 -42.22
CA ASN A 200 -8.33 -12.00 -43.61
C ASN A 200 -8.30 -10.87 -44.64
N ALA A 201 -8.39 -9.61 -44.22
CA ALA A 201 -8.36 -8.43 -45.10
C ALA A 201 -7.05 -8.30 -45.90
N ASP A 202 -7.08 -7.58 -47.04
CA ASP A 202 -5.84 -7.11 -47.67
C ASP A 202 -5.24 -5.91 -46.90
N GLU A 203 -4.08 -5.39 -47.32
CA GLU A 203 -3.40 -4.31 -46.59
C GLU A 203 -4.19 -2.99 -46.58
N LEU A 204 -4.93 -2.69 -47.65
CA LEU A 204 -5.71 -1.46 -47.80
C LEU A 204 -6.96 -1.51 -46.93
N GLN A 205 -7.74 -2.59 -47.02
CA GLN A 205 -8.92 -2.84 -46.20
C GLN A 205 -8.53 -2.97 -44.73
N PHE A 206 -7.40 -3.62 -44.42
CA PHE A 206 -6.88 -3.70 -43.05
C PHE A 206 -6.65 -2.31 -42.46
N GLY A 207 -5.96 -1.42 -43.18
CA GLY A 207 -5.73 -0.05 -42.73
C GLY A 207 -7.03 0.75 -42.51
N ARG A 208 -8.00 0.62 -43.43
CA ARG A 208 -9.31 1.28 -43.29
C ARG A 208 -10.08 0.79 -42.07
N ILE A 209 -10.22 -0.52 -41.92
CA ILE A 209 -10.97 -1.14 -40.82
C ILE A 209 -10.36 -0.77 -39.46
N ILE A 210 -9.02 -0.80 -39.31
CA ILE A 210 -8.39 -0.38 -38.05
C ILE A 210 -8.59 1.12 -37.79
N GLY A 211 -8.47 1.97 -38.81
CA GLY A 211 -8.73 3.41 -38.67
C GLY A 211 -10.13 3.70 -38.12
N SER A 212 -11.16 3.11 -38.74
CA SER A 212 -12.54 3.27 -38.26
C SER A 212 -12.77 2.61 -36.91
N LEU A 213 -12.17 1.45 -36.63
CA LEU A 213 -12.24 0.80 -35.32
C LEU A 213 -11.69 1.70 -34.21
N VAL A 214 -10.52 2.33 -34.41
CA VAL A 214 -9.92 3.24 -33.42
C VAL A 214 -10.84 4.43 -33.14
N ARG A 215 -11.46 5.02 -34.16
CA ARG A 215 -12.39 6.14 -34.00
C ARG A 215 -13.69 5.74 -33.30
N VAL A 216 -14.27 4.60 -33.66
CA VAL A 216 -15.47 4.05 -33.01
C VAL A 216 -15.19 3.75 -31.54
N CYS A 217 -14.09 3.05 -31.24
CA CYS A 217 -13.66 2.80 -29.86
C CYS A 217 -13.43 4.10 -29.09
N GLY A 218 -12.82 5.11 -29.72
CA GLY A 218 -12.59 6.43 -29.15
C GLY A 218 -13.86 7.13 -28.69
N ARG A 219 -14.97 6.99 -29.44
CA ARG A 219 -16.28 7.57 -29.07
C ARG A 219 -16.95 6.86 -27.91
N ILE A 220 -16.74 5.56 -27.76
CA ILE A 220 -17.33 4.79 -26.66
C ILE A 220 -16.70 5.19 -25.32
N GLY A 221 -15.42 5.57 -25.31
CA GLY A 221 -14.77 6.17 -24.14
C GLY A 221 -14.65 5.25 -22.92
N ASN A 222 -14.65 3.92 -23.09
CA ASN A 222 -14.68 2.96 -21.98
C ASN A 222 -13.38 2.15 -21.86
N LEU A 223 -12.83 2.08 -20.65
CA LEU A 223 -11.63 1.29 -20.30
C LEU A 223 -11.72 -0.19 -20.75
N GLY A 224 -12.87 -0.82 -20.57
CA GLY A 224 -13.11 -2.20 -20.96
C GLY A 224 -13.01 -2.43 -22.46
N VAL A 225 -13.37 -1.43 -23.28
CA VAL A 225 -13.14 -1.47 -24.74
C VAL A 225 -11.65 -1.37 -25.04
N GLY A 226 -10.92 -0.50 -24.34
CA GLY A 226 -9.47 -0.41 -24.44
C GLY A 226 -8.77 -1.75 -24.17
N VAL A 227 -9.13 -2.46 -23.10
CA VAL A 227 -8.58 -3.79 -22.76
C VAL A 227 -8.86 -4.81 -23.86
N ARG A 228 -10.05 -4.77 -24.47
CA ARG A 228 -10.39 -5.66 -25.60
C ARG A 228 -9.61 -5.31 -26.86
N VAL A 229 -9.40 -4.03 -27.16
CA VAL A 229 -8.54 -3.59 -28.28
C VAL A 229 -7.11 -4.09 -28.09
N PHE A 230 -6.56 -4.00 -26.87
CA PHE A 230 -5.24 -4.55 -26.55
C PHE A 230 -5.17 -6.05 -26.89
N LYS A 231 -6.13 -6.85 -26.39
CA LYS A 231 -6.17 -8.29 -26.62
C LYS A 231 -6.35 -8.65 -28.09
N LEU A 232 -7.20 -7.92 -28.80
CA LEU A 232 -7.43 -8.09 -30.22
C LEU A 232 -6.15 -7.85 -31.02
N VAL A 233 -5.44 -6.76 -30.74
CA VAL A 233 -4.19 -6.44 -31.43
C VAL A 233 -3.07 -7.41 -31.07
N GLU A 234 -2.99 -7.84 -29.80
CA GLU A 234 -2.06 -8.89 -29.37
C GLU A 234 -2.29 -10.18 -30.18
N TRP A 235 -3.56 -10.61 -30.31
CA TRP A 235 -3.94 -11.79 -31.09
C TRP A 235 -3.64 -11.63 -32.58
N LEU A 236 -3.98 -10.49 -33.20
CA LEU A 236 -3.73 -10.22 -34.61
C LEU A 236 -2.24 -10.23 -34.93
N VAL A 237 -1.42 -9.53 -34.14
CA VAL A 237 0.03 -9.42 -34.39
C VAL A 237 0.71 -10.78 -34.20
N LEU A 238 0.34 -11.55 -33.17
CA LEU A 238 0.83 -12.92 -33.01
C LEU A 238 0.49 -13.78 -34.24
N GLY A 239 -0.76 -13.74 -34.69
CA GLY A 239 -1.21 -14.47 -35.88
C GLY A 239 -0.49 -14.04 -37.16
N PHE A 240 -0.20 -12.74 -37.33
CA PHE A 240 0.55 -12.24 -38.48
C PHE A 240 2.02 -12.64 -38.44
N VAL A 241 2.64 -12.69 -37.27
CA VAL A 241 4.00 -13.20 -37.14
C VAL A 241 4.05 -14.70 -37.45
N GLU A 242 3.13 -15.49 -36.89
CA GLU A 242 3.03 -16.93 -37.14
C GLU A 242 2.79 -17.24 -38.63
N SER A 243 1.97 -16.43 -39.31
CA SER A 243 1.67 -16.56 -40.76
C SER A 243 2.63 -15.79 -41.68
N ARG A 244 3.70 -15.20 -41.15
CA ARG A 244 4.71 -14.41 -41.88
C ARG A 244 4.17 -13.19 -42.66
N ARG A 245 3.04 -12.60 -42.24
CA ARG A 245 2.41 -11.40 -42.84
C ARG A 245 2.91 -10.10 -42.19
N MET A 246 4.23 -9.87 -42.18
CA MET A 246 4.84 -8.73 -41.47
C MET A 246 4.43 -7.34 -42.01
N ARG A 247 4.03 -7.25 -43.28
CA ARG A 247 3.59 -5.97 -43.87
C ARG A 247 2.32 -5.44 -43.19
N LYS A 248 1.39 -6.30 -42.79
CA LYS A 248 0.22 -5.90 -41.98
C LYS A 248 0.61 -5.34 -40.62
N VAL A 249 1.65 -5.89 -39.98
CA VAL A 249 2.18 -5.35 -38.72
C VAL A 249 2.77 -3.96 -38.94
N GLN A 250 3.50 -3.73 -40.03
CA GLN A 250 4.02 -2.40 -40.38
C GLN A 250 2.88 -1.41 -40.64
N VAL A 251 1.86 -1.78 -41.42
CA VAL A 251 0.69 -0.94 -41.68
C VAL A 251 -0.03 -0.56 -40.39
N LEU A 252 -0.19 -1.50 -39.45
CA LEU A 252 -0.73 -1.22 -38.12
C LEU A 252 0.10 -0.16 -37.38
N LEU A 253 1.43 -0.34 -37.33
CA LEU A 253 2.34 0.56 -36.63
C LEU A 253 2.41 1.96 -37.27
N GLU A 254 2.32 2.03 -38.60
CA GLU A 254 2.22 3.29 -39.35
C GLU A 254 0.89 4.00 -39.04
N LEU A 255 -0.22 3.26 -38.92
CA LEU A 255 -1.53 3.84 -38.66
C LEU A 255 -1.68 4.41 -37.24
N ILE A 256 -1.03 3.79 -36.26
CA ILE A 256 -1.01 4.24 -34.87
C ILE A 256 0.17 5.18 -34.57
N SER A 257 0.91 5.63 -35.58
CA SER A 257 2.04 6.52 -35.38
C SER A 257 1.56 7.90 -34.88
N PRO A 258 2.40 8.64 -34.12
CA PRO A 258 2.05 9.98 -33.64
C PRO A 258 1.59 10.92 -34.76
N GLU A 259 2.28 10.92 -35.90
CA GLU A 259 1.98 11.79 -37.04
C GLU A 259 0.60 11.50 -37.63
N LYS A 260 0.23 10.21 -37.71
CA LYS A 260 -1.10 9.81 -38.18
C LYS A 260 -2.18 10.16 -37.17
N CYS A 261 -1.93 9.94 -35.88
CA CYS A 261 -2.88 10.27 -34.81
C CYS A 261 -3.24 11.75 -34.81
N GLU A 262 -2.24 12.64 -34.98
CA GLU A 262 -2.48 14.08 -35.09
C GLU A 262 -3.22 14.45 -36.37
N SER A 263 -2.78 13.93 -37.52
CA SER A 263 -3.40 14.27 -38.81
C SER A 263 -4.87 13.85 -38.92
N GLN A 264 -5.25 12.79 -38.20
CA GLN A 264 -6.58 12.17 -38.31
C GLN A 264 -7.47 12.45 -37.09
N GLY A 265 -6.96 13.17 -36.09
CA GLY A 265 -7.71 13.52 -34.88
C GLY A 265 -8.14 12.30 -34.07
N TYR A 266 -7.28 11.28 -33.94
CA TYR A 266 -7.61 10.08 -33.17
C TYR A 266 -7.68 10.37 -31.67
N VAL A 267 -8.68 9.77 -31.01
CA VAL A 267 -8.67 9.63 -29.55
C VAL A 267 -7.54 8.67 -29.18
N LEU A 268 -6.72 9.02 -28.20
CA LEU A 268 -5.43 8.35 -27.98
C LEU A 268 -5.53 7.04 -27.18
N PHE A 269 -6.57 6.85 -26.35
CA PHE A 269 -6.62 5.66 -25.48
C PHE A 269 -6.72 4.32 -26.26
N PRO A 270 -7.53 4.17 -27.34
CA PRO A 270 -7.55 2.94 -28.13
C PRO A 270 -6.24 2.72 -28.89
N VAL A 271 -5.63 3.82 -29.35
CA VAL A 271 -4.34 3.82 -30.05
C VAL A 271 -3.23 3.29 -29.12
N VAL A 272 -3.18 3.76 -27.88
CA VAL A 272 -2.22 3.28 -26.87
C VAL A 272 -2.43 1.80 -26.57
N MET A 273 -3.67 1.36 -26.42
CA MET A 273 -3.97 -0.05 -26.17
C MET A 273 -3.58 -0.93 -27.36
N ALA A 274 -3.79 -0.47 -28.59
CA ALA A 274 -3.29 -1.13 -29.80
C ALA A 274 -1.75 -1.19 -29.83
N ALA A 275 -1.06 -0.07 -29.53
CA ALA A 275 0.39 -0.02 -29.47
C ALA A 275 0.98 -0.97 -28.43
N CYS A 276 0.41 -1.00 -27.23
CA CYS A 276 0.85 -1.88 -26.15
C CYS A 276 0.57 -3.36 -26.46
N GLY A 277 -0.58 -3.66 -27.08
CA GLY A 277 -0.91 -5.02 -27.54
C GLY A 277 0.06 -5.51 -28.61
N ALA A 278 0.38 -4.67 -29.59
CA ALA A 278 1.36 -4.96 -30.63
C ALA A 278 2.77 -5.18 -30.04
N LEU A 279 3.19 -4.30 -29.12
CA LEU A 279 4.49 -4.40 -28.46
C LEU A 279 4.61 -5.69 -27.64
N ARG A 280 3.56 -6.07 -26.90
CA ARG A 280 3.51 -7.34 -26.16
C ARG A 280 3.60 -8.54 -27.10
N ALA A 281 2.80 -8.55 -28.18
CA ALA A 281 2.81 -9.62 -29.16
C ALA A 281 4.19 -9.81 -29.80
N LEU A 282 4.86 -8.72 -30.19
CA LEU A 282 6.23 -8.78 -30.73
C LEU A 282 7.23 -9.36 -29.73
N ARG A 283 7.10 -9.04 -28.43
CA ARG A 283 7.96 -9.60 -27.37
C ARG A 283 7.69 -11.08 -27.13
N VAL A 284 6.42 -11.47 -27.04
CA VAL A 284 6.01 -12.87 -26.89
C VAL A 284 6.48 -13.68 -28.10
N ALA A 285 6.29 -13.18 -29.30
CA ALA A 285 6.74 -13.83 -30.52
C ALA A 285 8.27 -13.95 -30.61
N ALA A 286 9.01 -12.91 -30.20
CA ALA A 286 10.47 -12.94 -30.18
C ALA A 286 10.99 -14.08 -29.29
N VAL A 287 10.41 -14.25 -28.09
CA VAL A 287 10.79 -15.34 -27.18
C VAL A 287 10.31 -16.70 -27.69
N ARG A 288 9.04 -16.81 -28.12
CA ARG A 288 8.42 -18.07 -28.53
C ARG A 288 9.04 -18.66 -29.80
N HIS A 289 9.38 -17.80 -30.77
CA HIS A 289 9.91 -18.21 -32.06
C HIS A 289 11.41 -17.94 -32.22
N ARG A 290 12.08 -17.43 -31.16
CA ARG A 290 13.50 -17.01 -31.18
C ARG A 290 13.82 -16.09 -32.35
N LEU A 291 12.95 -15.09 -32.56
CA LEU A 291 13.04 -14.12 -33.64
C LEU A 291 13.65 -12.81 -33.13
N ASP A 292 14.68 -12.33 -33.83
CA ASP A 292 15.24 -11.00 -33.62
C ASP A 292 14.59 -10.00 -34.57
N PHE A 293 13.57 -9.30 -34.08
CA PHE A 293 12.96 -8.20 -34.81
C PHE A 293 13.89 -6.98 -34.86
N ALA A 294 13.86 -6.26 -35.99
CA ALA A 294 14.54 -4.99 -36.12
C ALA A 294 14.10 -4.03 -34.99
N PRO A 295 15.04 -3.28 -34.36
CA PRO A 295 14.74 -2.43 -33.20
C PRO A 295 13.66 -1.39 -33.51
N ARG A 296 13.64 -0.87 -34.74
CA ARG A 296 12.62 0.08 -35.23
C ARG A 296 11.18 -0.43 -35.08
N LEU A 297 10.96 -1.74 -35.15
CA LEU A 297 9.63 -2.34 -35.03
C LEU A 297 9.11 -2.29 -33.58
N LYS A 298 10.01 -2.36 -32.59
CA LYS A 298 9.68 -2.19 -31.17
C LYS A 298 9.61 -0.71 -30.79
N GLU A 299 10.44 0.12 -31.40
CA GLU A 299 10.48 1.56 -31.13
C GLU A 299 9.21 2.29 -31.59
N ALA A 300 8.63 1.90 -32.73
CA ALA A 300 7.43 2.52 -33.28
C ALA A 300 6.24 2.54 -32.28
N PRO A 301 5.77 1.42 -31.71
CA PRO A 301 4.69 1.46 -30.72
C PRO A 301 5.11 2.17 -29.43
N GLU A 302 6.39 2.13 -29.04
CA GLU A 302 6.87 2.90 -27.88
C GLU A 302 6.77 4.42 -28.10
N ARG A 303 7.07 4.92 -29.31
CA ARG A 303 6.88 6.35 -29.64
C ARG A 303 5.42 6.79 -29.51
N THR A 304 4.48 5.94 -29.94
CA THR A 304 3.05 6.20 -29.78
C THR A 304 2.66 6.28 -28.31
N VAL A 305 3.18 5.38 -27.46
CA VAL A 305 2.91 5.42 -26.01
C VAL A 305 3.50 6.68 -25.37
N ARG A 306 4.73 7.07 -25.71
CA ARG A 306 5.35 8.33 -25.23
C ARG A 306 4.52 9.55 -25.62
N PHE A 307 4.11 9.61 -26.88
CA PHE A 307 3.25 10.69 -27.40
C PHE A 307 1.95 10.81 -26.61
N ALA A 308 1.29 9.68 -26.35
CA ALA A 308 0.04 9.68 -25.59
C ALA A 308 0.24 10.01 -24.11
N ALA A 309 1.32 9.55 -23.49
CA ALA A 309 1.67 9.89 -22.12
C ALA A 309 1.94 11.40 -21.98
N ALA A 310 2.66 12.00 -22.92
CA ALA A 310 2.90 13.45 -22.97
C ALA A 310 1.60 14.24 -23.11
N ARG A 311 0.64 13.75 -23.90
CA ARG A 311 -0.70 14.38 -24.01
C ARG A 311 -1.53 14.21 -22.74
N ALA A 312 -1.34 13.13 -21.99
CA ALA A 312 -2.05 12.88 -20.74
C ALA A 312 -1.52 13.75 -19.57
N THR A 313 -0.22 14.07 -19.58
CA THR A 313 0.45 14.83 -18.52
C THR A 313 0.32 16.35 -18.64
N VAL A 314 -0.02 16.88 -19.82
CA VAL A 314 -0.24 18.32 -20.00
C VAL A 314 -1.50 18.78 -19.25
N GLU A 315 -1.33 19.73 -18.33
CA GLU A 315 -2.43 20.39 -17.62
C GLU A 315 -3.19 21.37 -18.56
N GLY A 316 -4.48 21.10 -18.81
CA GLY A 316 -5.42 22.08 -19.37
C GLY A 316 -6.20 21.69 -20.64
N ARG A 317 -7.52 21.98 -20.62
CA ARG A 317 -8.51 22.01 -21.73
C ARG A 317 -8.96 20.68 -22.37
N GLY A 318 -8.83 19.55 -21.70
CA GLY A 318 -9.48 18.30 -22.11
C GLY A 318 -10.80 18.06 -21.38
N ASP A 319 -11.64 17.17 -21.92
CA ASP A 319 -12.70 16.50 -21.16
C ASP A 319 -12.03 15.61 -20.09
N ASP A 320 -12.25 15.92 -18.81
CA ASP A 320 -11.53 15.29 -17.69
C ASP A 320 -11.69 13.76 -17.70
N ASP A 321 -12.83 13.24 -18.17
CA ASP A 321 -13.11 11.82 -18.23
C ASP A 321 -12.26 11.09 -19.29
N LEU A 322 -12.11 11.68 -20.49
CA LEU A 322 -11.27 11.11 -21.54
C LEU A 322 -9.78 11.12 -21.16
N ARG A 323 -9.35 12.16 -20.42
CA ARG A 323 -7.99 12.23 -19.87
C ARG A 323 -7.75 11.12 -18.85
N ARG A 324 -8.68 10.88 -17.92
CA ARG A 324 -8.58 9.79 -16.95
C ARG A 324 -8.50 8.43 -17.63
N VAL A 325 -9.37 8.16 -18.62
CA VAL A 325 -9.35 6.89 -19.37
C VAL A 325 -8.03 6.71 -20.12
N LEU A 326 -7.45 7.79 -20.66
CA LEU A 326 -6.14 7.74 -21.30
C LEU A 326 -5.02 7.36 -20.31
N ILE A 327 -4.97 8.01 -19.14
CA ILE A 327 -4.00 7.73 -18.07
C ILE A 327 -4.10 6.26 -17.64
N GLN A 328 -5.32 5.78 -17.41
CA GLN A 328 -5.61 4.38 -17.08
C GLN A 328 -5.11 3.43 -18.17
N CYS A 329 -5.39 3.71 -19.45
CA CYS A 329 -4.96 2.87 -20.57
C CYS A 329 -3.44 2.83 -20.76
N VAL A 330 -2.73 3.96 -20.57
CA VAL A 330 -1.26 4.01 -20.61
C VAL A 330 -0.67 3.12 -19.51
N ALA A 331 -1.12 3.28 -18.27
CA ALA A 331 -0.61 2.49 -17.15
C ALA A 331 -0.88 0.99 -17.32
N LEU A 332 -2.13 0.62 -17.63
CA LEU A 332 -2.54 -0.78 -17.84
C LEU A 332 -1.84 -1.43 -19.02
N GLY A 333 -1.78 -0.74 -20.16
CA GLY A 333 -1.15 -1.25 -21.38
C GLY A 333 0.34 -1.52 -21.15
N LEU A 334 1.04 -0.60 -20.47
CA LEU A 334 2.45 -0.75 -20.14
C LEU A 334 2.72 -1.87 -19.13
N ALA A 335 1.86 -2.01 -18.11
CA ALA A 335 1.98 -3.06 -17.11
C ALA A 335 2.00 -4.46 -17.74
N ARG A 336 1.25 -4.64 -18.84
CA ARG A 336 1.15 -5.91 -19.56
C ARG A 336 2.19 -6.09 -20.66
N CYS A 337 2.67 -5.01 -21.28
CA CYS A 337 3.65 -5.13 -22.37
C CYS A 337 5.09 -5.37 -21.88
N GLY A 338 5.41 -5.00 -20.63
CA GLY A 338 6.72 -5.17 -19.99
C GLY A 338 7.62 -3.94 -20.12
N GLN A 339 8.91 -4.07 -19.78
CA GLN A 339 9.86 -2.93 -19.73
C GLN A 339 9.91 -2.12 -21.03
N VAL A 340 9.69 -0.81 -20.96
CA VAL A 340 9.84 0.14 -22.09
C VAL A 340 11.04 1.04 -21.86
N ALA A 341 11.63 1.59 -22.93
CA ALA A 341 12.73 2.53 -22.77
C ALA A 341 12.25 3.79 -22.02
N PHE A 342 13.15 4.35 -21.20
CA PHE A 342 12.85 5.49 -20.33
C PHE A 342 12.28 6.68 -21.10
N ASP A 343 11.25 7.29 -20.52
CA ASP A 343 10.67 8.55 -20.97
C ASP A 343 10.04 9.29 -19.78
N GLU A 344 10.27 10.61 -19.70
CA GLU A 344 9.80 11.44 -18.59
C GLU A 344 8.26 11.48 -18.50
N SER A 345 7.58 11.67 -19.64
CA SER A 345 6.12 11.75 -19.68
C SER A 345 5.47 10.40 -19.33
N VAL A 346 6.08 9.29 -19.75
CA VAL A 346 5.64 7.95 -19.34
C VAL A 346 5.76 7.78 -17.83
N LEU A 347 6.90 8.14 -17.23
CA LEU A 347 7.12 8.03 -15.80
C LEU A 347 6.11 8.88 -15.00
N GLN A 348 5.87 10.13 -15.40
CA GLN A 348 4.88 11.00 -14.77
C GLN A 348 3.45 10.46 -14.92
N CYS A 349 3.08 10.01 -16.12
CA CYS A 349 1.75 9.44 -16.38
C CYS A 349 1.49 8.19 -15.54
N VAL A 350 2.48 7.29 -15.43
CA VAL A 350 2.39 6.09 -14.60
C VAL A 350 2.29 6.45 -13.12
N CYS A 351 3.03 7.46 -12.65
CA CYS A 351 2.95 7.96 -11.28
C CYS A 351 1.53 8.45 -10.96
N MET A 352 0.99 9.37 -11.78
CA MET A 352 -0.37 9.89 -11.59
C MET A 352 -1.42 8.76 -11.65
N ALA A 353 -1.33 7.86 -12.63
CA ALA A 353 -2.23 6.72 -12.71
C ALA A 353 -2.23 5.89 -11.43
N LEU A 354 -1.04 5.60 -10.89
CA LEU A 354 -0.89 4.76 -9.71
C LEU A 354 -1.51 5.42 -8.47
N LEU A 355 -1.25 6.71 -8.26
CA LEU A 355 -1.67 7.46 -7.07
C LEU A 355 -3.13 7.91 -7.12
N GLU A 356 -3.66 8.26 -8.30
CA GLU A 356 -4.99 8.85 -8.44
C GLU A 356 -6.06 7.86 -8.93
N GLU A 357 -5.69 6.85 -9.73
CA GLU A 357 -6.66 5.97 -10.41
C GLU A 357 -6.60 4.53 -9.90
N LEU A 358 -5.40 3.94 -9.75
CA LEU A 358 -5.25 2.55 -9.32
C LEU A 358 -5.33 2.40 -7.80
N ILE A 359 -4.75 3.34 -7.05
CA ILE A 359 -4.78 3.36 -5.58
C ILE A 359 -5.39 4.69 -5.09
N PRO A 360 -6.67 4.99 -5.37
CA PRO A 360 -7.34 6.25 -5.03
C PRO A 360 -7.72 6.35 -3.54
N LEU A 361 -6.88 5.83 -2.64
CA LEU A 361 -7.21 5.67 -1.23
C LEU A 361 -7.48 7.01 -0.50
N PRO A 362 -6.67 8.08 -0.69
CA PRO A 362 -6.99 9.38 -0.11
C PRO A 362 -8.37 9.89 -0.53
N HIS A 363 -8.73 9.72 -1.81
CA HIS A 363 -10.03 10.10 -2.35
C HIS A 363 -11.18 9.30 -1.71
N LEU A 364 -11.04 7.98 -1.61
CA LEU A 364 -12.05 7.10 -1.00
C LEU A 364 -12.27 7.41 0.48
N LEU A 365 -11.19 7.67 1.24
CA LEU A 365 -11.27 8.08 2.65
C LEU A 365 -11.90 9.47 2.80
N ARG A 366 -11.57 10.41 1.90
CA ARG A 366 -12.21 11.73 1.89
C ARG A 366 -13.70 11.66 1.61
N MET A 367 -14.11 10.79 0.68
CA MET A 367 -15.51 10.51 0.40
C MET A 367 -16.21 9.94 1.63
N SER A 368 -15.60 8.95 2.31
CA SER A 368 -16.19 8.32 3.50
C SER A 368 -16.42 9.30 4.65
N VAL A 369 -15.51 10.26 4.83
CA VAL A 369 -15.64 11.32 5.86
C VAL A 369 -16.76 12.30 5.52
N LYS A 370 -16.93 12.68 4.24
CA LYS A 370 -18.00 13.58 3.80
C LYS A 370 -19.39 12.94 3.81
N SER A 371 -19.46 11.63 3.57
CA SER A 371 -20.70 10.86 3.39
C SER A 371 -21.32 10.37 4.71
N SER A 372 -21.31 11.17 5.78
CA SER A 372 -21.69 10.68 7.13
C SER A 372 -23.16 10.24 7.30
N ASP A 373 -23.99 10.46 6.28
CA ASP A 373 -25.38 9.98 6.19
C ASP A 373 -25.45 8.50 5.73
N GLY A 374 -26.35 7.72 6.34
CA GLY A 374 -26.41 6.25 6.18
C GLY A 374 -26.52 5.74 4.72
N SER A 375 -27.25 6.44 3.85
CA SER A 375 -27.37 6.08 2.42
C SER A 375 -26.10 6.37 1.61
N SER A 376 -25.32 7.36 2.03
CA SER A 376 -24.09 7.76 1.35
C SER A 376 -22.93 6.83 1.70
N ALA A 377 -22.90 6.31 2.92
CA ALA A 377 -21.90 5.30 3.34
C ALA A 377 -22.03 3.97 2.57
N GLU A 378 -23.25 3.52 2.24
CA GLU A 378 -23.45 2.32 1.41
C GLU A 378 -22.97 2.53 -0.03
N LEU A 379 -23.14 3.73 -0.59
CA LEU A 379 -22.60 4.07 -1.90
C LEU A 379 -21.07 3.99 -1.92
N VAL A 380 -20.40 4.54 -0.90
CA VAL A 380 -18.93 4.44 -0.77
C VAL A 380 -18.50 2.99 -0.64
N LYS A 381 -19.21 2.18 0.15
CA LYS A 381 -18.93 0.74 0.28
C LYS A 381 -19.03 0.00 -1.07
N ASN A 382 -20.07 0.30 -1.84
CA ASN A 382 -20.26 -0.31 -3.17
C ASN A 382 -19.16 0.13 -4.15
N GLN A 383 -18.74 1.40 -4.11
CA GLN A 383 -17.62 1.89 -4.93
C GLN A 383 -16.29 1.21 -4.55
N VAL A 384 -16.02 1.02 -3.25
CA VAL A 384 -14.82 0.30 -2.79
C VAL A 384 -14.81 -1.14 -3.31
N LYS A 385 -15.95 -1.85 -3.24
CA LYS A 385 -16.07 -3.21 -3.79
C LYS A 385 -15.88 -3.26 -5.29
N GLN A 386 -16.54 -2.35 -6.00
CA GLN A 386 -16.39 -2.22 -7.45
C GLN A 386 -14.94 -1.97 -7.84
N HIS A 387 -14.21 -1.12 -7.10
CA HIS A 387 -12.80 -0.85 -7.34
C HIS A 387 -11.93 -2.08 -7.10
N GLN A 388 -12.15 -2.82 -6.02
CA GLN A 388 -11.42 -4.06 -5.73
C GLN A 388 -11.55 -5.10 -6.83
N ASP A 389 -12.74 -5.20 -7.44
CA ASP A 389 -13.01 -6.14 -8.52
C ASP A 389 -12.52 -5.63 -9.89
N SER A 390 -12.20 -4.34 -10.00
CA SER A 390 -11.78 -3.68 -11.22
C SER A 390 -10.43 -4.18 -11.73
N VAL A 391 -10.19 -3.96 -13.03
CA VAL A 391 -8.87 -4.24 -13.64
C VAL A 391 -7.77 -3.31 -13.11
N LEU A 392 -8.14 -2.08 -12.70
CA LEU A 392 -7.19 -1.09 -12.19
C LEU A 392 -6.52 -1.57 -10.91
N PHE A 393 -7.32 -2.01 -9.94
CA PHE A 393 -6.78 -2.50 -8.67
C PHE A 393 -5.95 -3.77 -8.85
N LYS A 394 -6.41 -4.70 -9.70
CA LYS A 394 -5.69 -5.97 -9.98
C LYS A 394 -4.33 -5.76 -10.64
N GLU A 395 -4.13 -4.66 -11.35
CA GLU A 395 -2.88 -4.33 -12.04
C GLU A 395 -2.01 -3.31 -11.27
N ALA A 396 -2.39 -2.90 -10.05
CA ALA A 396 -1.64 -1.93 -9.24
C ALA A 396 -0.20 -2.37 -8.92
N ALA A 397 0.02 -3.65 -8.61
CA ALA A 397 1.35 -4.18 -8.32
C ALA A 397 2.27 -4.22 -9.57
N PRO A 398 1.84 -4.74 -10.74
CA PRO A 398 2.57 -4.59 -11.99
C PRO A 398 2.90 -3.13 -12.33
N VAL A 399 1.96 -2.20 -12.16
CA VAL A 399 2.19 -0.76 -12.41
C VAL A 399 3.20 -0.15 -11.42
N THR A 400 3.18 -0.54 -10.14
CA THR A 400 4.20 -0.15 -9.16
C THR A 400 5.60 -0.61 -9.58
N THR A 401 5.70 -1.83 -10.12
CA THR A 401 6.97 -2.38 -10.62
C THR A 401 7.46 -1.60 -11.85
N LEU A 402 6.55 -1.21 -12.74
CA LEU A 402 6.85 -0.36 -13.89
C LEU A 402 7.36 1.01 -13.45
N LEU A 403 6.71 1.65 -12.46
CA LEU A 403 7.15 2.93 -11.89
C LEU A 403 8.60 2.83 -11.39
N CYS A 404 8.92 1.80 -10.59
CA CYS A 404 10.27 1.58 -10.06
C CYS A 404 11.31 1.34 -11.17
N SER A 405 10.91 0.65 -12.25
CA SER A 405 11.77 0.41 -13.41
C SER A 405 12.08 1.69 -14.17
N GLN A 406 11.09 2.56 -14.41
CA GLN A 406 11.28 3.85 -15.08
C GLN A 406 12.10 4.81 -14.22
N TYR A 407 11.81 4.87 -12.91
CA TYR A 407 12.55 5.68 -11.93
C TYR A 407 14.06 5.39 -11.93
N THR A 408 14.44 4.12 -12.13
CA THR A 408 15.85 3.69 -12.17
C THR A 408 16.66 4.43 -13.23
N PHE A 409 16.05 4.75 -14.37
CA PHE A 409 16.72 5.39 -15.51
C PHE A 409 16.47 6.91 -15.57
N ALA A 410 15.65 7.45 -14.66
CA ALA A 410 15.31 8.87 -14.63
C ALA A 410 16.49 9.75 -14.22
N ASP A 411 16.45 11.02 -14.65
CA ASP A 411 17.37 12.05 -14.20
C ASP A 411 16.99 12.57 -12.80
N GLU A 412 17.83 13.41 -12.21
CA GLU A 412 17.60 13.90 -10.85
C GLU A 412 16.34 14.78 -10.71
N LYS A 413 16.04 15.61 -11.70
CA LYS A 413 14.87 16.50 -11.67
C LYS A 413 13.57 15.69 -11.68
N VAL A 414 13.47 14.70 -12.56
CA VAL A 414 12.27 13.86 -12.66
C VAL A 414 12.16 12.93 -11.44
N ARG A 415 13.28 12.40 -10.93
CA ARG A 415 13.28 11.63 -9.66
C ARG A 415 12.73 12.45 -8.51
N ASN A 416 13.21 13.69 -8.33
CA ASN A 416 12.74 14.60 -7.29
C ASN A 416 11.23 14.81 -7.37
N HIS A 417 10.69 15.03 -8.58
CA HIS A 417 9.26 15.22 -8.79
C HIS A 417 8.44 13.98 -8.40
N VAL A 418 8.80 12.80 -8.91
CA VAL A 418 8.08 11.54 -8.61
C VAL A 418 8.15 11.19 -7.12
N GLU A 419 9.33 11.36 -6.51
CA GLU A 419 9.47 11.20 -5.06
C GLU A 419 8.50 12.14 -4.32
N THR A 420 8.25 13.35 -4.84
CA THR A 420 7.40 14.37 -4.18
C THR A 420 5.95 13.95 -4.26
N CYS A 421 5.48 13.52 -5.42
CA CYS A 421 4.14 12.97 -5.57
C CYS A 421 3.87 11.82 -4.59
N VAL A 422 4.81 10.88 -4.43
CA VAL A 422 4.64 9.74 -3.50
C VAL A 422 4.65 10.19 -2.04
N CYS A 423 5.52 11.17 -1.68
CA CYS A 423 5.55 11.74 -0.33
C CYS A 423 4.26 12.50 0.00
N GLU A 424 3.76 13.33 -0.92
CA GLU A 424 2.50 14.08 -0.79
C GLU A 424 1.32 13.13 -0.68
N TYR A 425 1.27 12.08 -1.50
CA TYR A 425 0.27 11.02 -1.40
C TYR A 425 0.26 10.38 -0.01
N ALA A 426 1.43 10.04 0.56
CA ALA A 426 1.51 9.47 1.90
C ALA A 426 1.01 10.43 2.98
N GLN A 427 1.30 11.73 2.85
CA GLN A 427 0.82 12.77 3.77
C GLN A 427 -0.70 12.96 3.68
N GLU A 428 -1.24 13.05 2.46
CA GLU A 428 -2.69 13.17 2.22
C GLU A 428 -3.43 11.94 2.74
N LEU A 429 -2.87 10.75 2.50
CA LEU A 429 -3.36 9.50 3.04
C LEU A 429 -3.42 9.53 4.58
N TYR A 430 -2.37 9.97 5.25
CA TYR A 430 -2.37 10.11 6.72
C TYR A 430 -3.50 11.03 7.21
N CYS A 431 -3.66 12.20 6.59
CA CYS A 431 -4.68 13.18 6.98
C CYS A 431 -6.09 12.62 6.86
N HIS A 432 -6.41 11.97 5.74
CA HIS A 432 -7.74 11.39 5.51
C HIS A 432 -7.97 10.11 6.31
N LEU A 433 -6.94 9.28 6.51
CA LEU A 433 -7.03 8.08 7.33
C LEU A 433 -7.30 8.41 8.79
N ARG A 434 -6.59 9.40 9.35
CA ARG A 434 -6.83 9.91 10.72
C ARG A 434 -8.29 10.34 10.90
N ALA A 435 -8.81 11.13 9.96
CA ALA A 435 -10.20 11.59 9.99
C ALA A 435 -11.20 10.43 9.87
N ALA A 436 -10.99 9.51 8.93
CA ALA A 436 -11.88 8.37 8.70
C ALA A 436 -11.92 7.40 9.89
N VAL A 437 -10.76 7.05 10.46
CA VAL A 437 -10.69 6.13 11.61
C VAL A 437 -11.43 6.72 12.80
N LEU A 438 -11.22 8.00 13.13
CA LEU A 438 -11.91 8.67 14.24
C LEU A 438 -13.44 8.74 14.04
N LEU A 439 -13.90 8.97 12.81
CA LEU A 439 -15.33 9.06 12.50
C LEU A 439 -16.02 7.68 12.54
N HIS A 440 -15.36 6.63 12.04
CA HIS A 440 -15.97 5.32 11.89
C HIS A 440 -15.71 4.37 13.09
N GLN A 441 -14.81 4.69 14.04
CA GLN A 441 -14.42 3.84 15.19
C GLN A 441 -15.62 3.35 16.03
N ALA A 442 -16.70 4.14 16.09
CA ALA A 442 -17.89 3.84 16.91
C ALA A 442 -19.11 3.33 16.11
N LYS A 443 -19.19 3.57 14.78
CA LYS A 443 -20.43 3.39 14.02
C LYS A 443 -20.35 2.42 12.83
N GLN A 444 -19.18 2.24 12.20
CA GLN A 444 -19.10 1.54 10.89
C GLN A 444 -17.76 0.80 10.71
N LYS A 445 -17.50 -0.23 11.53
CA LYS A 445 -16.29 -1.08 11.40
C LYS A 445 -16.21 -1.80 10.04
N ASP A 446 -17.36 -2.11 9.43
CA ASP A 446 -17.43 -2.83 8.17
C ASP A 446 -16.84 -2.04 7.00
N LEU A 447 -16.98 -0.70 6.96
CA LEU A 447 -16.44 0.11 5.86
C LEU A 447 -14.90 0.15 5.91
N LEU A 448 -14.33 0.33 7.11
CA LEU A 448 -12.88 0.29 7.29
C LEU A 448 -12.31 -1.08 6.90
N ALA A 449 -12.99 -2.17 7.27
CA ALA A 449 -12.57 -3.52 6.89
C ALA A 449 -12.57 -3.74 5.36
N GLU A 450 -13.49 -3.12 4.62
CA GLU A 450 -13.49 -3.20 3.15
C GLU A 450 -12.34 -2.35 2.57
N ILE A 451 -12.03 -1.18 3.14
CA ILE A 451 -10.94 -0.30 2.69
C ILE A 451 -9.55 -0.93 2.91
N ASP A 452 -9.43 -1.82 3.90
CA ASP A 452 -8.16 -2.42 4.32
C ASP A 452 -7.32 -3.02 3.18
N LYS A 453 -7.94 -3.68 2.19
CA LYS A 453 -7.19 -4.25 1.06
C LYS A 453 -6.53 -3.17 0.19
N ILE A 454 -7.22 -2.04 0.00
CA ILE A 454 -6.67 -0.90 -0.75
C ILE A 454 -5.60 -0.21 0.09
N ALA A 455 -5.80 -0.12 1.41
CA ALA A 455 -4.81 0.39 2.35
C ALA A 455 -3.51 -0.44 2.39
N GLU A 456 -3.64 -1.77 2.33
CA GLU A 456 -2.50 -2.67 2.21
C GLU A 456 -1.75 -2.46 0.90
N ALA A 457 -2.46 -2.33 -0.23
CA ALA A 457 -1.85 -2.03 -1.52
C ALA A 457 -1.13 -0.67 -1.52
N ALA A 458 -1.73 0.36 -0.91
CA ALA A 458 -1.11 1.68 -0.75
C ALA A 458 0.18 1.61 0.09
N PHE A 459 0.15 0.89 1.22
CA PHE A 459 1.33 0.67 2.05
C PHE A 459 2.45 -0.04 1.27
N LEU A 460 2.11 -1.13 0.57
CA LEU A 460 3.07 -1.87 -0.25
C LEU A 460 3.68 -0.99 -1.35
N MET A 461 2.89 -0.18 -2.03
CA MET A 461 3.36 0.74 -3.06
C MET A 461 4.38 1.74 -2.51
N VAL A 462 4.07 2.39 -1.38
CA VAL A 462 4.99 3.36 -0.74
C VAL A 462 6.28 2.68 -0.30
N VAL A 463 6.20 1.48 0.29
CA VAL A 463 7.38 0.73 0.75
C VAL A 463 8.27 0.28 -0.40
N VAL A 464 7.70 -0.34 -1.43
CA VAL A 464 8.46 -0.83 -2.58
C VAL A 464 9.12 0.32 -3.34
N PHE A 465 8.41 1.44 -3.51
CA PHE A 465 8.97 2.63 -4.12
C PHE A 465 10.11 3.23 -3.29
N ALA A 466 9.92 3.40 -1.97
CA ALA A 466 10.96 3.90 -1.08
C ALA A 466 12.21 2.99 -1.05
N ALA A 467 12.02 1.66 -1.09
CA ALA A 467 13.12 0.70 -1.22
C ALA A 467 13.88 0.85 -2.55
N GLN A 468 13.21 1.28 -3.63
CA GLN A 468 13.89 1.60 -4.88
C GLN A 468 14.64 2.94 -4.81
N VAL A 469 14.07 3.94 -4.15
CA VAL A 469 14.72 5.25 -3.93
C VAL A 469 16.00 5.07 -3.12
N THR A 470 15.96 4.33 -2.01
CA THR A 470 17.14 4.06 -1.18
C THR A 470 18.28 3.41 -1.97
N LYS A 471 18.00 2.38 -2.77
CA LYS A 471 18.99 1.71 -3.65
C LYS A 471 19.65 2.65 -4.65
N LYS A 472 18.98 3.73 -5.06
CA LYS A 472 19.49 4.65 -6.08
C LYS A 472 20.12 5.92 -5.53
N ARG A 473 19.70 6.35 -4.34
CA ARG A 473 20.03 7.67 -3.78
C ARG A 473 20.84 7.59 -2.49
N LEU A 474 20.69 6.50 -1.73
CA LEU A 474 21.33 6.34 -0.42
C LEU A 474 22.40 5.24 -0.42
N ASP A 475 22.55 4.46 -1.49
CA ASP A 475 23.64 3.49 -1.63
C ASP A 475 24.98 4.24 -1.80
N ALA A 476 25.98 3.89 -1.00
CA ALA A 476 27.31 4.49 -1.02
C ALA A 476 28.01 4.31 -2.40
N ASN A 477 27.56 3.35 -3.20
CA ASN A 477 28.05 3.12 -4.56
C ASN A 477 27.34 3.96 -5.63
N SER A 478 26.33 4.75 -5.25
CA SER A 478 25.58 5.58 -6.18
C SER A 478 26.37 6.83 -6.58
N SER A 479 26.32 7.20 -7.87
CA SER A 479 27.10 8.31 -8.43
C SER A 479 26.59 9.71 -8.05
N GLY A 480 25.54 9.81 -7.22
CA GLY A 480 24.74 11.02 -7.01
C GLY A 480 25.14 11.91 -5.81
N GLY A 481 26.21 11.56 -5.09
CA GLY A 481 26.56 12.25 -3.85
C GLY A 481 25.58 11.96 -2.70
N PHE A 482 25.95 12.38 -1.49
CA PHE A 482 25.15 12.19 -0.28
C PHE A 482 23.93 13.14 -0.27
N GLN A 483 22.71 12.60 -0.17
CA GLN A 483 21.47 13.37 -0.24
C GLN A 483 20.58 13.19 1.01
N PRO A 484 20.82 13.98 2.07
CA PRO A 484 20.15 13.82 3.36
C PRO A 484 18.64 14.09 3.29
N GLU A 485 18.19 14.99 2.43
CA GLU A 485 16.78 15.37 2.31
C GLU A 485 15.92 14.19 1.84
N VAL A 486 16.48 13.32 1.00
CA VAL A 486 15.78 12.11 0.51
C VAL A 486 15.56 11.12 1.66
N ALA A 487 16.54 10.95 2.56
CA ALA A 487 16.40 10.09 3.73
C ALA A 487 15.29 10.60 4.67
N VAL A 488 15.26 11.90 4.95
CA VAL A 488 14.20 12.53 5.76
C VAL A 488 12.82 12.28 5.14
N ARG A 489 12.68 12.48 3.83
CA ARG A 489 11.41 12.27 3.13
C ARG A 489 10.91 10.83 3.21
N ILE A 490 11.79 9.85 3.10
CA ILE A 490 11.45 8.44 3.27
C ILE A 490 10.93 8.18 4.69
N LEU A 491 11.62 8.68 5.72
CA LEU A 491 11.19 8.53 7.11
C LEU A 491 9.85 9.22 7.38
N VAL A 492 9.62 10.41 6.81
CA VAL A 492 8.35 11.12 6.91
C VAL A 492 7.23 10.34 6.23
N ALA A 493 7.44 9.83 5.01
CA ALA A 493 6.46 9.02 4.30
C ALA A 493 6.11 7.75 5.09
N PHE A 494 7.11 7.06 5.65
CA PHE A 494 6.89 5.88 6.50
C PHE A 494 6.14 6.21 7.79
N SER A 495 6.43 7.35 8.43
CA SER A 495 5.67 7.81 9.59
C SER A 495 4.17 8.00 9.26
N CYS A 496 3.86 8.45 8.04
CA CYS A 496 2.48 8.69 7.60
C CYS A 496 1.70 7.39 7.35
N VAL A 497 2.37 6.32 6.93
CA VAL A 497 1.75 5.01 6.65
C VAL A 497 1.95 3.98 7.77
N GLU A 498 2.56 4.35 8.90
CA GLU A 498 2.90 3.39 9.98
C GLU A 498 1.67 2.67 10.55
N HIS A 499 0.51 3.35 10.62
CA HIS A 499 -0.73 2.72 11.07
C HIS A 499 -1.18 1.55 10.17
N LEU A 500 -0.83 1.58 8.88
CA LEU A 500 -1.19 0.55 7.91
C LEU A 500 -0.24 -0.66 7.96
N ARG A 501 0.84 -0.58 8.73
CA ARG A 501 1.85 -1.63 8.85
C ARG A 501 1.30 -2.85 9.59
N ARG A 502 0.75 -3.80 8.83
CA ARG A 502 0.24 -5.10 9.33
C ARG A 502 1.21 -6.26 9.10
N MET A 503 2.15 -6.09 8.18
CA MET A 503 3.13 -7.11 7.78
C MET A 503 4.56 -6.65 8.02
N ARG A 504 5.47 -7.60 8.23
CA ARG A 504 6.91 -7.36 8.28
C ARG A 504 7.47 -7.59 6.87
N LEU A 505 7.92 -6.50 6.24
CA LEU A 505 8.56 -6.54 4.93
C LEU A 505 10.07 -6.27 5.10
N PRO A 506 10.94 -7.06 4.46
CA PRO A 506 12.37 -6.77 4.45
C PRO A 506 12.66 -5.42 3.79
N GLU A 507 11.95 -5.08 2.71
CA GLU A 507 12.10 -3.81 1.98
C GLU A 507 11.86 -2.58 2.88
N TYR A 508 10.87 -2.66 3.76
CA TYR A 508 10.58 -1.62 4.75
C TYR A 508 11.72 -1.48 5.76
N THR A 509 12.26 -2.61 6.25
CA THR A 509 13.30 -2.60 7.27
C THR A 509 14.62 -2.09 6.72
N GLU A 510 15.00 -2.55 5.53
CA GLU A 510 16.19 -2.09 4.81
C GLU A 510 16.11 -0.60 4.49
N ALA A 511 14.97 -0.12 3.96
CA ALA A 511 14.80 1.29 3.64
C ALA A 511 14.91 2.20 4.88
N ILE A 512 14.35 1.78 6.02
CA ILE A 512 14.54 2.51 7.30
C ILE A 512 15.99 2.51 7.71
N GLN A 513 16.66 1.36 7.71
CA GLN A 513 18.05 1.26 8.15
C GLN A 513 18.95 2.18 7.32
N CYS A 514 18.81 2.18 5.99
CA CYS A 514 19.55 3.08 5.11
C CYS A 514 19.26 4.56 5.41
N ALA A 515 17.98 4.94 5.54
CA ALA A 515 17.62 6.33 5.82
C ALA A 515 18.08 6.80 7.22
N VAL A 516 18.02 5.90 8.21
CA VAL A 516 18.48 6.18 9.58
C VAL A 516 19.98 6.37 9.64
N VAL A 517 20.77 5.53 8.97
CA VAL A 517 22.25 5.70 8.90
C VAL A 517 22.61 7.07 8.32
N VAL A 518 21.96 7.48 7.23
CA VAL A 518 22.16 8.80 6.62
C VAL A 518 21.82 9.93 7.59
N ASN A 519 20.74 9.81 8.36
CA ASN A 519 20.39 10.79 9.39
C ASN A 519 21.40 10.82 10.55
N GLN A 520 21.91 9.67 10.98
CA GLN A 520 22.90 9.56 12.07
C GLN A 520 24.25 10.19 11.73
N GLU A 521 24.53 10.43 10.46
CA GLU A 521 25.78 11.03 9.98
C GLU A 521 25.62 12.52 9.62
N ASN A 522 24.38 13.06 9.62
CA ASN A 522 24.11 14.42 9.17
C ASN A 522 23.17 15.19 10.13
N ALA A 523 23.70 16.27 10.71
CA ALA A 523 22.96 17.12 11.66
C ALA A 523 21.78 17.87 11.03
N ALA A 524 21.91 18.36 9.80
CA ALA A 524 20.81 19.04 9.10
C ALA A 524 19.65 18.06 8.80
N ALA A 525 19.96 16.83 8.39
CA ALA A 525 18.96 15.78 8.16
C ALA A 525 18.22 15.42 9.46
N SER A 526 18.97 15.27 10.55
CA SER A 526 18.42 15.00 11.88
C SER A 526 17.51 16.12 12.36
N ALA A 527 17.92 17.38 12.19
CA ALA A 527 17.11 18.55 12.49
C ALA A 527 15.80 18.56 11.67
N LEU A 528 15.90 18.45 10.34
CA LEU A 528 14.75 18.43 9.43
C LEU A 528 13.78 17.28 9.74
N PHE A 529 14.28 16.11 10.12
CA PHE A 529 13.44 15.00 10.54
C PHE A 529 12.61 15.33 11.77
N ILE A 530 13.21 15.92 12.82
CA ILE A 530 12.45 16.30 14.02
C ILE A 530 11.51 17.47 13.75
N GLU A 531 11.91 18.43 12.93
CA GLU A 531 11.06 19.56 12.53
C GLU A 531 9.80 19.11 11.78
N SER A 532 9.87 18.00 11.02
CA SER A 532 8.72 17.41 10.33
C SER A 532 7.68 16.77 11.26
N MET A 533 8.01 16.59 12.55
CA MET A 533 7.11 15.99 13.53
C MET A 533 5.94 16.95 13.84
N PRO A 534 4.70 16.45 13.93
CA PRO A 534 3.55 17.29 14.27
C PRO A 534 3.74 18.00 15.62
N SER A 535 3.31 19.26 15.69
CA SER A 535 3.43 20.05 16.93
C SER A 535 2.47 19.56 18.02
N CYS A 536 2.78 19.83 19.29
CA CYS A 536 1.88 19.47 20.41
C CYS A 536 0.47 20.07 20.26
N ALA A 537 0.36 21.25 19.64
CA ALA A 537 -0.92 21.87 19.32
C ALA A 537 -1.72 21.06 18.28
N GLU A 538 -1.08 20.61 17.20
CA GLU A 538 -1.70 19.75 16.18
C GLU A 538 -2.10 18.37 16.72
N LEU A 539 -1.31 17.85 17.66
CA LEU A 539 -1.54 16.54 18.27
C LEU A 539 -2.73 16.55 19.24
N THR A 540 -3.00 17.69 19.86
CA THR A 540 -4.11 17.86 20.81
C THR A 540 -5.35 18.48 20.19
N SER A 541 -5.25 18.99 18.97
CA SER A 541 -6.38 19.49 18.18
C SER A 541 -7.06 18.38 17.38
N LYS A 542 -8.37 18.58 17.13
CA LYS A 542 -9.12 17.73 16.21
C LYS A 542 -8.58 17.87 14.78
N PRO A 543 -8.68 16.83 13.92
CA PRO A 543 -8.39 16.97 12.51
C PRO A 543 -9.28 18.04 11.86
N ASP A 544 -8.69 18.92 11.05
CA ASP A 544 -9.40 20.01 10.37
C ASP A 544 -10.53 19.53 9.46
N LEU A 545 -10.43 18.28 8.98
CA LEU A 545 -11.39 17.61 8.10
C LEU A 545 -12.67 17.13 8.83
N LEU A 546 -12.75 17.24 10.16
CA LEU A 546 -13.88 16.77 10.95
C LEU A 546 -14.69 17.91 11.59
N THR A 547 -15.97 18.00 11.23
CA THR A 547 -16.99 18.71 12.00
C THR A 547 -17.55 17.79 13.08
N LEU A 548 -16.79 17.64 14.18
CA LEU A 548 -17.27 16.96 15.39
C LEU A 548 -18.28 17.87 16.11
N ASP A 549 -19.56 17.74 15.77
CA ASP A 549 -20.62 18.37 16.55
C ASP A 549 -20.79 17.61 17.88
N GLY A 550 -20.54 18.30 19.00
CA GLY A 550 -20.87 17.84 20.35
C GLY A 550 -19.97 16.77 20.99
N THR A 551 -18.96 16.23 20.30
CA THR A 551 -18.03 15.23 20.88
C THR A 551 -16.65 15.84 21.14
N ARG A 552 -16.19 15.74 22.39
CA ARG A 552 -14.85 16.21 22.80
C ARG A 552 -13.80 15.29 22.20
N TYR A 553 -12.90 15.85 21.39
CA TYR A 553 -11.73 15.12 20.87
C TYR A 553 -10.84 14.63 22.02
N ILE A 554 -10.43 13.36 21.96
CA ILE A 554 -9.55 12.73 22.94
C ILE A 554 -8.30 12.26 22.19
N TRP A 555 -7.22 13.02 22.31
CA TRP A 555 -5.98 12.81 21.55
C TRP A 555 -5.37 11.41 21.73
N TYR A 556 -5.39 10.84 22.93
CA TYR A 556 -4.79 9.53 23.21
C TYR A 556 -5.59 8.34 22.65
N ARG A 557 -6.79 8.58 22.09
CA ARG A 557 -7.57 7.54 21.37
C ARG A 557 -7.32 7.55 19.86
N ASP A 558 -6.58 8.53 19.36
CA ASP A 558 -6.22 8.63 17.95
C ASP A 558 -5.10 7.65 17.60
N GLU A 559 -5.49 6.43 17.22
CA GLU A 559 -4.55 5.34 16.93
C GLU A 559 -3.66 5.63 15.72
N VAL A 560 -4.17 6.38 14.72
CA VAL A 560 -3.41 6.73 13.51
C VAL A 560 -2.29 7.70 13.86
N GLN A 561 -2.62 8.78 14.58
CA GLN A 561 -1.64 9.74 15.07
C GLN A 561 -0.65 9.11 16.05
N THR A 562 -1.14 8.27 16.96
CA THR A 562 -0.30 7.57 17.94
C THR A 562 0.72 6.66 17.24
N SER A 563 0.33 5.98 16.16
CA SER A 563 1.23 5.15 15.36
C SER A 563 2.33 6.00 14.69
N ARG A 564 1.96 7.15 14.14
CA ARG A 564 2.91 8.11 13.55
C ARG A 564 3.91 8.63 14.58
N ILE A 565 3.46 9.03 15.78
CA ILE A 565 4.38 9.50 16.83
C ILE A 565 5.25 8.37 17.38
N LEU A 566 4.72 7.16 17.52
CA LEU A 566 5.52 6.00 17.92
C LEU A 566 6.68 5.74 16.94
N PHE A 567 6.50 6.00 15.64
CA PHE A 567 7.58 5.94 14.66
C PHE A 567 8.69 6.96 14.97
N TYR A 568 8.34 8.24 15.18
CA TYR A 568 9.31 9.27 15.55
C TYR A 568 10.04 8.94 16.85
N LEU A 569 9.33 8.51 17.90
CA LEU A 569 9.93 8.13 19.19
C LEU A 569 10.90 6.96 19.11
N ARG A 570 10.81 6.13 18.06
CA ARG A 570 11.74 5.01 17.82
C ARG A 570 12.94 5.40 16.97
N VAL A 571 12.79 6.37 16.08
CA VAL A 571 13.87 6.82 15.18
C VAL A 571 14.72 7.91 15.81
N ALA A 572 14.11 8.88 16.49
CA ALA A 572 14.79 10.01 17.12
C ALA A 572 15.94 9.63 18.09
N PRO A 573 15.84 8.57 18.92
CA PRO A 573 16.93 8.16 19.80
C PRO A 573 18.24 7.84 19.06
N THR A 574 18.14 7.43 17.80
CA THR A 574 19.29 6.99 17.02
C THR A 574 20.16 8.15 16.53
N CYS A 575 19.58 9.34 16.36
CA CYS A 575 20.28 10.54 15.89
C CYS A 575 20.27 11.71 16.90
N ILE A 576 19.90 11.43 18.16
CA ILE A 576 19.73 12.44 19.22
C ILE A 576 20.98 13.29 19.47
N ASN A 577 22.17 12.72 19.27
CA ASN A 577 23.46 13.41 19.45
C ASN A 577 23.71 14.53 18.43
N LEU A 578 22.98 14.54 17.30
CA LEU A 578 23.14 15.51 16.23
C LEU A 578 22.02 16.56 16.21
N ILE A 579 21.03 16.46 17.08
CA ILE A 579 19.88 17.37 17.09
C ILE A 579 20.22 18.59 17.96
N PRO A 580 20.14 19.82 17.42
CA PRO A 580 20.38 21.03 18.20
C PRO A 580 19.46 21.15 19.43
N ALA A 581 20.01 21.67 20.54
CA ALA A 581 19.29 21.79 21.81
C ALA A 581 17.98 22.60 21.70
N HIS A 582 17.94 23.64 20.87
CA HIS A 582 16.72 24.44 20.66
C HIS A 582 15.60 23.62 19.98
N ILE A 583 15.92 22.75 19.02
CA ILE A 583 14.93 21.87 18.38
C ILE A 583 14.41 20.83 19.38
N ILE A 584 15.29 20.31 20.25
CA ILE A 584 14.88 19.40 21.33
C ILE A 584 13.91 20.11 22.28
N ARG A 585 14.25 21.32 22.71
CA ARG A 585 13.43 22.13 23.62
C ARG A 585 12.07 22.48 23.02
N ASP A 586 12.04 22.94 21.78
CA ASP A 586 10.84 23.56 21.19
C ASP A 586 9.90 22.56 20.51
N LYS A 587 10.44 21.43 20.01
CA LYS A 587 9.68 20.41 19.26
C LYS A 587 9.64 19.07 19.95
N LEU A 588 10.80 18.49 20.25
CA LEU A 588 10.89 17.08 20.69
C LEU A 588 10.36 16.87 22.11
N ALA A 589 10.83 17.68 23.06
CA ALA A 589 10.49 17.55 24.47
C ALA A 589 8.98 17.72 24.73
N PRO A 590 8.26 18.73 24.19
CA PRO A 590 6.82 18.86 24.38
C PRO A 590 6.03 17.62 23.94
N VAL A 591 6.39 17.02 22.80
CA VAL A 591 5.73 15.81 22.29
C VAL A 591 6.09 14.59 23.14
N MET A 592 7.38 14.40 23.47
CA MET A 592 7.81 13.31 24.34
C MET A 592 7.07 13.35 25.68
N PHE A 593 6.96 14.51 26.32
CA PHE A 593 6.25 14.68 27.59
C PHE A 593 4.73 14.59 27.50
N LEU A 594 4.15 14.78 26.31
CA LEU A 594 2.74 14.47 26.07
C LEU A 594 2.53 12.95 26.09
N TYR A 595 3.44 12.19 25.49
CA TYR A 595 3.31 10.73 25.32
C TYR A 595 3.93 9.88 26.44
N ILE A 596 4.67 10.48 27.38
CA ILE A 596 5.25 9.77 28.54
C ILE A 596 4.21 9.22 29.53
N GLN A 597 2.97 9.70 29.44
CA GLN A 597 1.83 9.20 30.21
C GLN A 597 0.74 8.67 29.28
N HIS A 598 1.10 8.21 28.08
CA HIS A 598 0.13 7.65 27.15
C HIS A 598 -0.39 6.29 27.65
N PRO A 599 -1.68 5.94 27.49
CA PRO A 599 -2.21 4.66 27.95
C PRO A 599 -1.59 3.41 27.28
N SER A 600 -1.01 3.58 26.09
CA SER A 600 -0.32 2.49 25.37
C SER A 600 1.10 2.30 25.87
N ASP A 601 1.34 1.16 26.53
CA ASP A 601 2.65 0.77 27.07
C ASP A 601 3.79 0.81 26.02
N LYS A 602 3.51 0.44 24.75
CA LYS A 602 4.52 0.53 23.67
C LYS A 602 5.00 1.97 23.43
N VAL A 603 4.09 2.94 23.56
CA VAL A 603 4.36 4.35 23.31
C VAL A 603 5.07 4.97 24.49
N THR A 604 4.60 4.66 25.70
CA THR A 604 5.22 5.09 26.95
C THR A 604 6.65 4.59 27.04
N ARG A 605 6.90 3.30 26.78
CA ARG A 605 8.27 2.74 26.72
C ARG A 605 9.16 3.45 25.71
N ALA A 606 8.64 3.78 24.52
CA ALA A 606 9.42 4.52 23.52
C ALA A 606 9.74 5.95 23.99
N ALA A 607 8.80 6.64 24.65
CA ALA A 607 9.04 7.97 25.22
C ALA A 607 10.10 7.95 26.33
N HIS A 608 10.06 6.97 27.25
CA HIS A 608 11.11 6.81 28.26
C HIS A 608 12.46 6.47 27.62
N SER A 609 12.49 5.61 26.60
CA SER A 609 13.72 5.28 25.86
C SER A 609 14.32 6.52 25.19
N LEU A 610 13.49 7.40 24.62
CA LEU A 610 13.96 8.65 24.03
C LEU A 610 14.58 9.56 25.09
N MET A 611 13.96 9.70 26.26
CA MET A 611 14.54 10.48 27.36
C MET A 611 15.88 9.90 27.83
N VAL A 612 15.97 8.58 27.97
CA VAL A 612 17.22 7.89 28.34
C VAL A 612 18.32 8.19 27.31
N SER A 613 18.02 8.06 26.02
CA SER A 613 18.97 8.38 24.96
C SER A 613 19.38 9.86 24.95
N PHE A 614 18.46 10.78 25.21
CA PHE A 614 18.78 12.20 25.34
C PHE A 614 19.65 12.50 26.57
N LEU A 615 19.35 11.93 27.74
CA LEU A 615 20.20 12.11 28.93
C LEU A 615 21.60 11.55 28.73
N SER A 616 21.70 10.42 28.01
CA SER A 616 22.96 9.75 27.72
C SER A 616 23.74 10.37 26.54
N SER A 617 23.14 11.32 25.82
CA SER A 617 23.75 11.99 24.66
C SER A 617 24.80 13.02 25.08
N GLY A 618 25.81 13.27 24.27
CA GLY A 618 26.82 14.32 24.53
C GLY A 618 28.04 14.17 23.63
N ASN A 619 28.43 15.26 22.96
CA ASN A 619 29.65 15.39 22.15
C ASN A 619 30.36 16.70 22.54
N ASP A 620 31.69 16.70 22.46
CA ASP A 620 32.61 17.70 23.06
C ASP A 620 32.44 19.18 22.65
N THR A 621 31.53 19.54 21.73
CA THR A 621 31.53 20.86 21.06
C THR A 621 30.41 21.83 21.45
N GLU A 622 29.28 21.36 22.02
CA GLU A 622 28.12 22.20 22.47
C GLU A 622 27.57 21.77 23.85
N GLN A 623 28.47 21.35 24.74
CA GLN A 623 28.12 20.64 25.97
C GLN A 623 27.27 21.49 26.95
N ASP A 624 27.52 22.80 27.06
CA ASP A 624 26.93 23.64 28.13
C ASP A 624 25.41 23.87 27.96
N ASP A 625 24.94 24.22 26.76
CA ASP A 625 23.52 24.48 26.51
C ASP A 625 22.69 23.19 26.55
N GLN A 626 23.27 22.08 26.08
CA GLN A 626 22.63 20.77 26.09
C GLN A 626 22.55 20.20 27.51
N ASP A 627 23.59 20.36 28.33
CA ASP A 627 23.59 19.91 29.71
C ASP A 627 22.63 20.73 30.59
N ALA A 628 22.56 22.05 30.38
CA ALA A 628 21.55 22.89 31.01
C ALA A 628 20.13 22.44 30.63
N LEU A 629 19.90 22.08 29.36
CA LEU A 629 18.61 21.55 28.92
C LEU A 629 18.30 20.19 29.54
N LYS A 630 19.27 19.26 29.61
CA LYS A 630 19.09 17.96 30.28
C LYS A 630 18.68 18.13 31.73
N GLU A 631 19.35 19.02 32.45
CA GLU A 631 19.02 19.33 33.84
C GLU A 631 17.61 19.92 33.97
N GLN A 632 17.24 20.86 33.10
CA GLN A 632 15.88 21.43 33.08
C GLN A 632 14.80 20.37 32.85
N LEU A 633 14.97 19.52 31.83
CA LEU A 633 13.98 18.51 31.47
C LEU A 633 13.93 17.34 32.48
N ALA A 634 15.02 17.09 33.20
CA ALA A 634 15.09 16.05 34.23
C ALA A 634 14.07 16.26 35.36
N PHE A 635 13.84 17.50 35.80
CA PHE A 635 12.82 17.81 36.81
C PHE A 635 11.42 17.41 36.36
N ASP A 636 11.05 17.78 35.14
CA ASP A 636 9.72 17.49 34.60
C ASP A 636 9.56 15.99 34.32
N TYR A 637 10.63 15.31 33.90
CA TYR A 637 10.65 13.87 33.72
C TYR A 637 10.40 13.10 35.02
N VAL A 638 11.16 13.41 36.08
CA VAL A 638 10.98 12.76 37.39
C VAL A 638 9.56 12.98 37.90
N ARG A 639 9.09 14.23 37.86
CA ARG A 639 7.75 14.60 38.34
C ARG A 639 6.66 13.82 37.60
N LYS A 640 6.61 13.93 36.27
CA LYS A 640 5.58 13.27 35.45
C LYS A 640 5.64 11.75 35.53
N SER A 641 6.83 11.17 35.56
CA SER A 641 6.97 9.70 35.59
C SER A 641 6.52 9.12 36.93
N LEU A 642 6.80 9.81 38.04
CA LEU A 642 6.39 9.36 39.38
C LEU A 642 4.91 9.64 39.67
N GLU A 643 4.34 10.71 39.12
CA GLU A 643 2.89 10.99 39.21
C GLU A 643 2.05 9.85 38.62
N ALA A 644 2.46 9.32 37.47
CA ALA A 644 1.74 8.27 36.74
C ALA A 644 2.15 6.83 37.11
N TYR A 645 3.07 6.68 38.07
CA TYR A 645 3.49 5.38 38.61
C TYR A 645 2.78 5.10 39.96
N PRO A 646 2.34 3.87 40.23
CA PRO A 646 2.20 2.74 39.32
C PRO A 646 0.99 2.91 38.39
N GLY A 647 1.03 2.24 37.23
CA GLY A 647 -0.09 2.23 36.29
C GLY A 647 0.38 2.46 34.87
N VAL A 648 0.38 3.73 34.44
CA VAL A 648 0.71 4.09 33.06
C VAL A 648 2.22 4.04 32.82
N THR A 649 3.01 4.53 33.78
CA THR A 649 4.47 4.52 33.67
C THR A 649 5.02 3.12 33.99
N PRO A 650 5.75 2.48 33.05
CA PRO A 650 6.38 1.19 33.29
C PRO A 650 7.61 1.35 34.19
N PHE A 651 7.77 0.44 35.16
CA PHE A 651 8.89 0.47 36.10
C PHE A 651 10.26 0.46 35.40
N GLU A 652 10.44 -0.39 34.38
CA GLU A 652 11.69 -0.49 33.63
C GLU A 652 12.06 0.84 32.95
N GLY A 653 11.07 1.55 32.40
CA GLY A 653 11.26 2.86 31.78
C GLY A 653 11.63 3.94 32.80
N LEU A 654 10.96 3.93 33.96
CA LEU A 654 11.26 4.83 35.08
C LEU A 654 12.68 4.58 35.64
N ALA A 655 13.01 3.33 35.94
CA ALA A 655 14.29 2.94 36.53
C ALA A 655 15.46 3.25 35.59
N SER A 656 15.32 2.96 34.29
CA SER A 656 16.35 3.27 33.28
C SER A 656 16.55 4.78 33.13
N GLY A 657 15.49 5.57 33.09
CA GLY A 657 15.62 7.03 33.02
C GLY A 657 16.23 7.66 34.26
N ILE A 658 15.84 7.22 35.45
CA ILE A 658 16.48 7.66 36.71
C ILE A 658 17.95 7.28 36.74
N THR A 659 18.28 6.06 36.31
CA THR A 659 19.66 5.60 36.23
C THR A 659 20.47 6.46 35.25
N ALA A 660 19.91 6.78 34.08
CA ALA A 660 20.55 7.65 33.10
C ALA A 660 20.75 9.08 33.63
N LEU A 661 19.74 9.64 34.30
CA LEU A 661 19.79 10.96 34.93
C LEU A 661 20.94 11.03 35.94
N VAL A 662 21.02 10.06 36.85
CA VAL A 662 22.04 10.05 37.91
C VAL A 662 23.45 9.82 37.36
N ARG A 663 23.59 9.05 36.27
CA ARG A 663 24.90 8.75 35.66
C ARG A 663 25.43 9.87 34.78
N HIS A 664 24.56 10.57 34.05
CA HIS A 664 24.97 11.48 32.98
C HIS A 664 24.78 12.96 33.29
N LEU A 665 24.06 13.32 34.37
CA LEU A 665 24.06 14.69 34.86
C LEU A 665 25.28 14.99 35.74
N PRO A 666 25.70 16.27 35.84
CA PRO A 666 26.78 16.67 36.73
C PRO A 666 26.51 16.25 38.20
N ALA A 667 27.55 15.81 38.91
CA ALA A 667 27.46 15.26 40.27
C ALA A 667 26.78 16.17 41.32
N LYS A 668 26.74 17.49 41.09
CA LYS A 668 26.06 18.48 41.95
C LYS A 668 24.74 18.99 41.39
N SER A 669 24.22 18.36 40.34
CA SER A 669 22.97 18.77 39.70
C SER A 669 21.82 18.75 40.71
N PRO A 670 21.09 19.87 40.91
CA PRO A 670 19.91 19.88 41.76
C PRO A 670 18.82 18.91 41.28
N ALA A 671 18.84 18.49 40.01
CA ALA A 671 17.92 17.48 39.49
C ALA A 671 18.17 16.08 40.10
N ILE A 672 19.43 15.73 40.44
CA ILE A 672 19.75 14.47 41.14
C ILE A 672 19.17 14.49 42.55
N LEU A 673 19.37 15.60 43.28
CA LEU A 673 18.84 15.75 44.64
C LEU A 673 17.31 15.72 44.64
N PHE A 674 16.69 16.43 43.70
CA PHE A 674 15.23 16.40 43.50
C PHE A 674 14.72 15.00 43.15
N CYS A 675 15.46 14.25 42.33
CA CYS A 675 15.13 12.87 41.98
C CYS A 675 15.11 11.96 43.23
N VAL A 676 16.16 12.02 44.04
CA VAL A 676 16.25 11.26 45.30
C VAL A 676 15.08 11.60 46.22
N HIS A 677 14.85 12.88 46.47
CA HIS A 677 13.76 13.32 47.34
C HIS A 677 12.40 12.86 46.82
N SER A 678 12.13 13.05 45.52
CA SER A 678 10.85 12.66 44.90
C SER A 678 10.61 11.15 44.97
N LEU A 679 11.67 10.33 44.83
CA LEU A 679 11.57 8.88 45.00
C LEU A 679 11.26 8.49 46.43
N VAL A 680 11.88 9.12 47.42
CA VAL A 680 11.58 8.88 48.84
C VAL A 680 10.14 9.26 49.17
N VAL A 681 9.68 10.42 48.69
CA VAL A 681 8.28 10.85 48.86
C VAL A 681 7.34 9.82 48.21
N LYS A 682 7.65 9.35 47.00
CA LYS A 682 6.82 8.36 46.31
C LYS A 682 6.84 6.99 47.01
N ALA A 683 7.99 6.57 47.54
CA ALA A 683 8.11 5.33 48.31
C ALA A 683 7.24 5.39 49.56
N LYS A 684 7.30 6.48 50.33
CA LYS A 684 6.44 6.69 51.52
C LYS A 684 4.95 6.59 51.17
N ASP A 685 4.51 7.23 50.10
CA ASP A 685 3.13 7.19 49.62
C ASP A 685 2.66 5.77 49.24
N LEU A 686 3.48 5.06 48.46
CA LEU A 686 3.16 3.69 48.02
C LEU A 686 3.17 2.70 49.18
N CYS A 687 4.13 2.80 50.10
CA CYS A 687 4.23 1.89 51.22
C CYS A 687 3.11 2.16 52.24
N ASN A 688 2.71 3.42 52.46
CA ASN A 688 1.48 3.74 53.22
C ASN A 688 0.25 3.05 52.63
N THR A 689 0.05 3.22 51.32
CA THR A 689 -1.11 2.65 50.62
C THR A 689 -1.11 1.12 50.69
N SER A 690 0.06 0.51 50.51
CA SER A 690 0.21 -0.95 50.51
C SER A 690 0.04 -1.54 51.91
N MET A 691 0.57 -0.87 52.96
CA MET A 691 0.37 -1.27 54.36
C MET A 691 -1.10 -1.19 54.81
N VAL A 692 -1.89 -0.28 54.25
CA VAL A 692 -3.34 -0.20 54.50
C VAL A 692 -4.08 -1.38 53.85
N GLN A 693 -3.61 -1.85 52.70
CA GLN A 693 -4.26 -2.93 51.94
C GLN A 693 -3.84 -4.32 52.41
N ASP A 694 -2.56 -4.53 52.69
CA ASP A 694 -2.01 -5.80 53.17
C ASP A 694 -1.07 -5.58 54.37
N ARG A 695 -1.53 -6.01 55.55
CA ARG A 695 -0.73 -5.94 56.79
C ARG A 695 0.39 -6.98 56.84
N SER A 696 0.40 -7.96 55.94
CA SER A 696 1.40 -9.03 55.87
C SER A 696 2.47 -8.83 54.79
N LEU A 697 2.43 -7.72 54.06
CA LEU A 697 3.34 -7.33 52.98
C LEU A 697 4.83 -7.58 53.26
N TRP A 698 5.29 -7.25 54.48
CA TRP A 698 6.70 -7.40 54.87
C TRP A 698 7.14 -8.87 55.05
N ARG A 699 6.21 -9.82 55.20
CA ARG A 699 6.52 -11.25 55.34
C ARG A 699 6.74 -11.95 54.00
N SER A 700 6.22 -11.38 52.91
CA SER A 700 6.40 -11.88 51.54
C SER A 700 7.21 -10.88 50.69
N TRP A 701 8.08 -10.09 51.33
CA TRP A 701 8.79 -8.99 50.68
C TRP A 701 9.72 -9.48 49.57
N GLU A 702 10.50 -10.53 49.80
CA GLU A 702 11.48 -11.06 48.83
C GLU A 702 10.85 -11.48 47.48
N ASP A 703 9.67 -12.10 47.51
CA ASP A 703 8.94 -12.55 46.30
C ASP A 703 7.96 -11.49 45.75
N SER A 704 7.84 -10.33 46.42
CA SER A 704 6.86 -9.31 46.06
C SER A 704 7.19 -8.62 44.74
N THR A 705 6.19 -8.52 43.85
CA THR A 705 6.25 -7.68 42.64
C THR A 705 5.68 -6.28 42.84
N GLU A 706 5.40 -5.90 44.09
CA GLU A 706 4.69 -4.67 44.41
C GLU A 706 5.43 -3.40 44.00
N PRO A 707 4.67 -2.34 43.65
CA PRO A 707 5.25 -1.04 43.30
C PRO A 707 6.11 -0.39 44.39
N CYS A 708 5.73 -0.53 45.67
CA CYS A 708 6.48 0.02 46.83
C CYS A 708 7.88 -0.61 46.88
N LYS A 709 7.98 -1.94 46.83
CA LYS A 709 9.28 -2.64 46.77
C LYS A 709 10.14 -2.20 45.61
N LYS A 710 9.59 -2.17 44.39
CA LYS A 710 10.36 -1.76 43.20
C LYS A 710 10.99 -0.37 43.33
N ILE A 711 10.30 0.59 43.96
CA ILE A 711 10.86 1.92 44.22
C ILE A 711 11.89 1.89 45.35
N SER A 712 11.67 1.12 46.41
CA SER A 712 12.67 0.90 47.46
C SER A 712 13.94 0.27 46.90
N ASP A 713 13.84 -0.78 46.10
CA ASP A 713 14.99 -1.42 45.43
C ASP A 713 15.74 -0.42 44.53
N LEU A 714 15.01 0.45 43.83
CA LEU A 714 15.62 1.49 43.01
C LEU A 714 16.38 2.51 43.87
N LEU A 715 15.79 2.96 44.99
CA LEU A 715 16.43 3.84 45.97
C LEU A 715 17.70 3.20 46.56
N LEU A 716 17.67 1.91 46.89
CA LEU A 716 18.86 1.19 47.36
C LEU A 716 19.94 1.10 46.29
N ARG A 717 19.56 0.85 45.03
CA ARG A 717 20.51 0.84 43.91
C ARG A 717 21.16 2.22 43.67
N LEU A 718 20.48 3.31 43.98
CA LEU A 718 21.06 4.66 43.88
C LEU A 718 22.27 4.85 44.80
N ILE A 719 22.39 4.11 45.90
CA ILE A 719 23.54 4.14 46.81
C ILE A 719 24.84 3.91 46.03
N PHE A 720 24.81 3.02 45.04
CA PHE A 720 25.98 2.70 44.22
C PHE A 720 26.15 3.65 43.03
N LEU A 721 25.03 4.15 42.47
CA LEU A 721 25.05 4.97 41.26
C LEU A 721 25.39 6.45 41.49
N VAL A 722 24.98 7.03 42.61
CA VAL A 722 25.16 8.46 42.89
C VAL A 722 26.62 8.79 43.17
N ASP A 723 27.12 9.91 42.65
CA ASP A 723 28.47 10.40 42.91
C ASP A 723 28.68 10.75 44.40
N ILE A 724 29.93 10.70 44.87
CA ILE A 724 30.32 11.00 46.25
C ILE A 724 29.76 12.36 46.73
N GLN A 725 29.63 13.35 45.83
CA GLN A 725 29.18 14.69 46.17
C GLN A 725 27.68 14.78 46.54
N SER A 726 26.84 13.92 45.96
CA SER A 726 25.40 13.84 46.26
C SER A 726 25.06 12.72 47.24
N PHE A 727 26.06 11.92 47.62
CA PHE A 727 25.91 10.71 48.43
C PHE A 727 25.40 10.99 49.85
N SER A 728 25.91 12.03 50.52
CA SER A 728 25.49 12.39 51.88
C SER A 728 24.00 12.74 51.97
N TYR A 729 23.49 13.45 50.96
CA TYR A 729 22.07 13.80 50.90
C TYR A 729 21.19 12.56 50.72
N LEU A 730 21.58 11.64 49.83
CA LEU A 730 20.89 10.36 49.64
C LEU A 730 20.82 9.55 50.94
N LEU A 731 21.97 9.41 51.64
CA LEU A 731 22.03 8.68 52.90
C LEU A 731 21.11 9.29 53.96
N LYS A 732 21.05 10.62 54.04
CA LYS A 732 20.14 11.30 54.96
C LYS A 732 18.66 11.00 54.65
N GLU A 733 18.23 11.18 53.41
CA GLU A 733 16.84 10.93 53.00
C GLU A 733 16.45 9.45 53.15
N LEU A 734 17.39 8.52 52.90
CA LEU A 734 17.20 7.09 53.14
C LEU A 734 17.06 6.76 54.63
N ALA A 735 17.87 7.38 55.50
CA ALA A 735 17.74 7.18 56.95
C ALA A 735 16.36 7.66 57.45
N GLU A 736 15.91 8.83 57.00
CA GLU A 736 14.57 9.36 57.31
C GLU A 736 13.44 8.49 56.74
N PHE A 737 13.67 7.82 55.61
CA PHE A 737 12.72 6.86 55.05
C PHE A 737 12.63 5.58 55.86
N VAL A 738 13.77 4.94 56.16
CA VAL A 738 13.82 3.69 56.92
C VAL A 738 13.24 3.87 58.31
N THR A 739 13.65 4.94 59.03
CA THR A 739 13.14 5.22 60.38
C THR A 739 11.63 5.49 60.44
N TRP A 740 11.02 5.88 59.33
CA TRP A 740 9.58 6.13 59.22
C TRP A 740 8.76 4.83 59.04
N LEU A 741 9.36 3.75 58.54
CA LEU A 741 8.67 2.47 58.31
C LEU A 741 8.34 1.73 59.62
N PRO A 742 7.39 0.77 59.62
CA PRO A 742 7.16 -0.14 60.75
C PRO A 742 8.39 -1.01 61.01
N LYS A 743 8.47 -1.63 62.19
CA LYS A 743 9.62 -2.45 62.60
C LYS A 743 9.94 -3.58 61.65
N GLU A 744 8.91 -4.30 61.20
CA GLU A 744 9.08 -5.38 60.23
C GLU A 744 9.66 -4.87 58.90
N GLY A 745 9.31 -3.65 58.47
CA GLY A 745 9.87 -3.04 57.27
C GLY A 745 11.26 -2.44 57.46
N GLN A 746 11.55 -1.91 58.66
CA GLN A 746 12.91 -1.48 59.05
C GLN A 746 13.88 -2.66 58.98
N ASP A 747 13.51 -3.78 59.58
CA ASP A 747 14.37 -4.97 59.67
C ASP A 747 14.64 -5.55 58.27
N VAL A 748 13.61 -5.66 57.43
CA VAL A 748 13.72 -6.18 56.06
C VAL A 748 14.59 -5.28 55.18
N LEU A 749 14.35 -3.96 55.15
CA LEU A 749 15.18 -3.07 54.33
C LEU A 749 16.62 -2.96 54.83
N LEU A 750 16.84 -3.03 56.15
CA LEU A 750 18.19 -3.07 56.69
C LEU A 750 18.93 -4.34 56.28
N ASP A 751 18.25 -5.49 56.26
CA ASP A 751 18.83 -6.76 55.78
C ASP A 751 19.18 -6.71 54.29
N ASP A 752 18.26 -6.18 53.46
CA ASP A 752 18.51 -5.92 52.02
C ASP A 752 19.72 -4.98 51.83
N MET A 753 19.82 -3.93 52.64
CA MET A 753 20.95 -2.99 52.61
C MET A 753 22.26 -3.62 53.05
N HIS A 754 22.24 -4.44 54.11
CA HIS A 754 23.42 -5.19 54.57
C HIS A 754 23.91 -6.14 53.48
N THR A 755 22.99 -6.85 52.82
CA THR A 755 23.28 -7.75 51.69
C THR A 755 23.89 -6.98 50.52
N HIS A 756 23.24 -5.89 50.08
CA HIS A 756 23.74 -5.05 48.99
C HIS A 756 25.10 -4.41 49.27
N VAL A 757 25.37 -3.99 50.51
CA VAL A 757 26.67 -3.44 50.91
C VAL A 757 27.73 -4.53 51.00
N ALA A 758 27.40 -5.73 51.48
CA ALA A 758 28.32 -6.86 51.56
C ALA A 758 28.76 -7.37 50.18
N GLU A 759 27.87 -7.31 49.18
CA GLU A 759 28.11 -7.77 47.81
C GLU A 759 28.80 -6.72 46.91
N SER A 760 28.97 -5.48 47.36
CA SER A 760 29.41 -4.37 46.51
C SER A 760 30.85 -3.94 46.76
N ASP A 761 31.65 -3.89 45.69
CA ASP A 761 33.04 -3.39 45.72
C ASP A 761 33.13 -1.85 45.91
N ASP A 762 32.02 -1.12 45.71
CA ASP A 762 31.99 0.35 45.79
C ASP A 762 32.14 0.91 47.21
N VAL A 763 32.04 0.05 48.22
CA VAL A 763 32.22 0.39 49.64
C VAL A 763 33.62 0.99 49.90
N VAL A 764 34.63 0.61 49.10
CA VAL A 764 35.99 1.16 49.17
C VAL A 764 36.03 2.63 48.75
N ARG A 765 35.20 3.05 47.79
CA ARG A 765 35.11 4.44 47.30
C ARG A 765 34.19 5.31 48.16
N LYS A 766 33.28 4.70 48.93
CA LYS A 766 32.28 5.37 49.78
C LYS A 766 32.42 4.92 51.25
N PRO A 767 33.54 5.24 51.93
CA PRO A 767 33.88 4.67 53.24
C PRO A 767 32.89 5.02 54.37
N VAL A 768 32.08 6.06 54.19
CA VAL A 768 31.04 6.49 55.15
C VAL A 768 29.84 5.53 55.16
N LEU A 769 29.65 4.72 54.11
CA LEU A 769 28.46 3.86 53.97
C LEU A 769 28.35 2.82 55.09
N VAL A 770 29.45 2.15 55.46
CA VAL A 770 29.43 1.11 56.49
C VAL A 770 29.16 1.70 57.87
N SER A 771 29.82 2.81 58.21
CA SER A 771 29.64 3.47 59.51
C SER A 771 28.26 4.10 59.65
N TRP A 772 27.72 4.64 58.55
CA TRP A 772 26.35 5.13 58.47
C TRP A 772 25.34 4.00 58.65
N LEU A 773 25.50 2.86 57.97
CA LEU A 773 24.59 1.71 58.07
C LEU A 773 24.56 1.13 59.49
N GLN A 774 25.72 1.03 60.14
CA GLN A 774 25.82 0.65 61.55
C GLN A 774 25.09 1.63 62.47
N SER A 775 25.20 2.93 62.20
CA SER A 775 24.52 3.98 62.98
C SER A 775 22.99 3.93 62.79
N LEU A 776 22.53 3.67 61.57
CA LEU A 776 21.11 3.51 61.26
C LEU A 776 20.53 2.26 61.92
N SER A 777 21.22 1.12 61.82
CA SER A 777 20.83 -0.14 62.49
C SER A 777 20.70 0.04 64.01
N TYR A 778 21.65 0.76 64.63
CA TYR A 778 21.58 1.10 66.04
C TYR A 778 20.35 1.94 66.39
N ILE A 779 20.02 2.98 65.61
CA ILE A 779 18.84 3.83 65.84
C ILE A 779 17.54 3.03 65.66
N SER A 780 17.46 2.17 64.65
CA SER A 780 16.31 1.27 64.45
C SER A 780 16.16 0.29 65.63
N SER A 781 17.25 -0.20 66.21
CA SER A 781 17.20 -1.05 67.41
C SER A 781 16.79 -0.30 68.69
N LEU A 782 17.03 1.02 68.80
CA LEU A 782 16.63 1.82 69.97
C LEU A 782 15.12 2.07 70.03
N ALA A 783 14.48 2.22 68.87
CA ALA A 783 13.03 2.43 68.83
C ALA A 783 12.22 1.19 69.27
N THR A 784 12.78 -0.03 69.23
CA THR A 784 12.15 -1.23 69.82
C THR A 784 12.24 -1.23 71.35
N VAL A 785 13.36 -0.75 71.91
CA VAL A 785 13.58 -0.64 73.37
C VAL A 785 12.62 0.38 74.01
N HIS A 786 12.28 1.45 73.30
CA HIS A 786 11.38 2.48 73.81
C HIS A 786 9.90 2.04 73.79
N GLU A 787 9.46 1.24 72.80
CA GLU A 787 8.12 0.63 72.78
C GLU A 787 7.96 -0.51 73.80
N SER A 788 9.02 -1.30 74.05
CA SER A 788 9.01 -2.31 75.12
C SER A 788 9.01 -1.67 76.51
N ASN A 789 9.74 -0.57 76.71
CA ASN A 789 9.75 0.17 77.99
C ASN A 789 8.49 1.03 78.22
N ASN A 790 7.77 1.46 77.19
CA ASN A 790 6.48 2.15 77.38
C ASN A 790 5.33 1.19 77.72
N LYS A 791 5.43 -0.11 77.36
CA LYS A 791 4.53 -1.16 77.86
C LYS A 791 4.91 -1.65 79.26
N ALA A 792 6.16 -1.48 79.68
CA ALA A 792 6.66 -1.80 81.02
C ALA A 792 6.93 -0.49 81.79
N GLY A 793 5.86 0.13 82.30
CA GLY A 793 5.89 1.47 82.87
C GLY A 793 7.01 1.79 83.88
N ASN A 794 7.40 3.06 83.86
CA ASN A 794 8.01 3.86 84.93
C ASN A 794 9.16 3.23 85.74
N ALA A 795 10.41 3.53 85.35
CA ALA A 795 11.40 4.14 86.26
C ALA A 795 12.76 4.39 85.58
N HIS A 796 13.18 5.66 85.64
CA HIS A 796 14.56 6.19 85.65
C HIS A 796 15.42 6.25 84.37
N SER A 797 16.00 7.46 84.21
CA SER A 797 17.16 7.89 83.41
C SER A 797 16.92 8.29 81.93
N ALA A 798 16.42 9.50 81.73
CA ALA A 798 16.22 10.12 80.40
C ALA A 798 17.28 11.18 80.02
N GLY A 799 18.45 11.25 80.68
CA GLY A 799 19.42 12.33 80.42
C GLY A 799 20.54 12.01 79.43
N GLY A 800 21.02 10.76 79.37
CA GLY A 800 22.19 10.38 78.58
C GLY A 800 21.88 9.89 77.16
N VAL A 801 20.72 9.25 76.99
CA VAL A 801 20.32 8.65 75.72
C VAL A 801 19.91 9.73 74.72
N GLU A 802 19.17 10.76 75.15
CA GLU A 802 18.73 11.89 74.30
C GLU A 802 19.91 12.68 73.71
N LEU A 803 20.96 12.95 74.49
CA LEU A 803 22.16 13.65 74.01
C LEU A 803 22.99 12.78 73.05
N SER A 804 23.05 11.47 73.27
CA SER A 804 23.69 10.53 72.33
C SER A 804 22.87 10.38 71.04
N LEU A 805 21.55 10.37 71.14
CA LEU A 805 20.63 10.31 70.01
C LEU A 805 20.78 11.57 69.16
N ASN A 806 20.77 12.75 69.78
CA ASN A 806 21.01 14.02 69.07
C ASN A 806 22.38 14.08 68.39
N ARG A 807 23.41 13.45 68.97
CA ARG A 807 24.76 13.38 68.37
C ARG A 807 24.86 12.35 67.23
N THR A 808 24.04 11.30 67.26
CA THR A 808 24.04 10.23 66.24
C THR A 808 23.11 10.59 65.09
N VAL A 809 21.98 11.24 65.39
CA VAL A 809 21.08 11.92 64.42
C VAL A 809 21.79 13.10 63.74
N ALA A 810 22.69 13.81 64.42
CA ALA A 810 23.54 14.83 63.79
C ALA A 810 24.72 14.26 62.97
N ARG A 811 24.96 12.94 63.02
CA ARG A 811 25.95 12.22 62.19
C ARG A 811 25.32 11.53 60.98
N LEU A 812 23.99 11.40 60.97
CA LEU A 812 23.16 11.11 59.80
C LEU A 812 22.86 12.43 59.06
#